data_AF-A0A818WEI6-F1
#
_entry.id   AF-A0A818WEI6-F1
#
_cell.length_a   1.000
_cell.length_b   1.000
_cell.length_c   1.000
_cell.angle_alpha   90.00
_cell.angle_beta   90.00
_cell.angle_gamma   90.00
#
_symmetry.space_group_name_H-M   'P 1'
#
loop_
_entity.id
_entity.type
_entity.pdbx_description
1 polymer ?
#
loop_
_entity_poly.entity_id
_entity_poly.type
_entity_poly.pdbx_seq_one_letter_code
_entity_poly.pdbx_strand_id
1 'polypeptide(L)'
;MWDRGLSVSNVAFINFPSNQTRAIFGPTILDRCTDRCGGRNAKKYFLHQFSLLSFTNIGWLIKFSNISFDNVLVRGKFRWEYDAVYHDQDGTLCGQPDSVIMAPDGLTNVSTSCAIAPDFENAIQCSLSQGSWLRFSFRELLERSQGRLFIFDAANTSSTIVPWLREQLTFPNGYLTVLRANQTYTLQFEVLSSVRYLHYKGVIYDVAPGDYLIIQHSLSVAPYRANTTANRTMILGSMVPLSGLTIKNPPTANTSIDIELSFQVYICPCNGCACPPPPTTTTTTATTATTTTATTATTTTETTTTTTSATTTTTTSATTTTTTSATTTTTTSATTTTATTSTTTTATTATTSTSTSTIYLPPIQPCMELPTNPQVCQYVEVKYWSIDAHWTFGPQDYPNWVGVKPSNGNNVYVPRCIWLIIDYPLPTIRALRIDGVVEFQQGQNHIMSVDTIVINGGRLIAGLPTAPFNGNIDIIMTNSGSPTIQRPQNFPEMTPKMIGVLGGLDLHGTPRGITWTFLATTAASGQHVIILRQPVNWNAGDEIIITTTDTSIYHTERHSIASIQNGTVIYTTTPLAYTHIVIQRSFANGQVVNVAAAVGLLTHNVRVINQNPGSVLSGFKILVTEYRTNVWHIYTNTFYDTCYKGYARLSNTQFIGFAQFDDSYLSDSRSGIYMNRLGDYNTWRPTFIDACSFDSGFNAAVGMQSTNGIPITNNVIYNTYRSALVLTGTNNLVQNNLVAKVYWTGTGQIPSVAEFNMNNDGAIMTRDVVSVRLLDNMVAGAERLAYRIQGETCGGPDVFVPLNITNVYSNNEAHSVMSGVNIWPSDKGFIYDRILCMRLATTHIPLASRVNINNSIVIGSMTPQDCEDRIDPNSANIRLSQMALPRVSENSSSTGTGGRSGIVFPTMSRNNFMPIRLWTGVGVYPALSGLMKITNTTLAFFNDICDRHDVAIQVSQTNDDGQFPITTSAMFVYNTSQRNLIFNGKPNLGVVNPSRCGDMDCDGLKKNLIIDTDGSLFGQPASVFSQSEVFWGSQEHGTGDFRIPREALTNLTGQRININLTYPYRGISRTNSCSLQSSWGMYQCNSSVDYRMLIIESMDADTEKRRLSPVAIMSDSGYIDLINGPADRSTCNGYACRKRISTFMALIQSGQTYQIFFSSTPPKQTRFRLLNADSSIKCVLALHYLSTQQLDVYANTNYMPPTNRDLRAPGLMLLDRPNNVSLSSPPGSNYFDRLEYFYIVTPFINL
;
A
#
# COMPACT_ATOMS: atom_id res chain seq x y z
N MET A 1 9.33 6.20 -33.86
CA MET A 1 8.72 7.08 -34.88
C MET A 1 7.86 8.09 -34.16
N TRP A 2 8.01 9.39 -34.45
CA TRP A 2 7.15 10.57 -34.16
C TRP A 2 8.04 11.84 -34.22
N ASP A 3 8.86 11.95 -35.27
CA ASP A 3 10.04 12.84 -35.32
C ASP A 3 9.85 14.06 -36.24
N ARG A 4 8.61 14.30 -36.70
CA ARG A 4 8.24 15.28 -37.75
C ARG A 4 6.83 15.86 -37.59
N GLY A 5 6.49 16.30 -36.38
CA GLY A 5 5.28 17.09 -36.08
C GLY A 5 3.93 16.40 -36.37
N LEU A 6 2.87 17.22 -36.45
CA LEU A 6 1.52 16.83 -36.85
C LEU A 6 0.99 17.84 -37.89
N SER A 7 0.27 17.36 -38.90
CA SER A 7 -0.47 18.21 -39.84
C SER A 7 -1.95 17.83 -39.84
N VAL A 8 -2.83 18.82 -39.87
CA VAL A 8 -4.28 18.69 -39.93
C VAL A 8 -4.76 19.52 -41.13
N SER A 9 -5.42 18.91 -42.10
CA SER A 9 -5.97 19.67 -43.22
C SER A 9 -7.25 19.08 -43.82
N ASN A 10 -8.05 19.96 -44.45
CA ASN A 10 -9.38 19.64 -45.00
C ASN A 10 -10.38 19.16 -43.93
N VAL A 11 -10.46 19.84 -42.79
CA VAL A 11 -11.29 19.43 -41.63
C VAL A 11 -12.35 20.48 -41.30
N ALA A 12 -13.61 20.05 -41.21
CA ALA A 12 -14.73 20.84 -40.71
C ALA A 12 -15.05 20.46 -39.25
N PHE A 13 -15.04 21.44 -38.36
CA PHE A 13 -15.48 21.28 -36.96
C PHE A 13 -16.89 21.83 -36.81
N ILE A 14 -17.85 20.97 -36.45
CA ILE A 14 -19.28 21.29 -36.43
C ILE A 14 -19.86 21.07 -35.03
N ASN A 15 -20.68 22.00 -34.56
CA ASN A 15 -21.52 21.89 -33.35
C ASN A 15 -20.76 21.79 -32.01
N PHE A 16 -20.02 22.86 -31.68
CA PHE A 16 -19.41 23.11 -30.36
C PHE A 16 -19.95 24.45 -29.77
N PRO A 17 -21.25 24.55 -29.46
CA PRO A 17 -21.95 25.84 -29.28
C PRO A 17 -21.72 26.56 -27.94
N SER A 18 -21.05 25.93 -26.98
CA SER A 18 -20.97 26.44 -25.60
C SER A 18 -19.56 26.88 -25.19
N ASN A 19 -19.49 27.70 -24.14
CA ASN A 19 -18.22 28.06 -23.50
C ASN A 19 -17.58 26.88 -22.73
N GLN A 20 -18.20 25.70 -22.67
CA GLN A 20 -17.62 24.47 -22.12
C GLN A 20 -17.08 23.51 -23.21
N THR A 21 -17.50 23.68 -24.47
CA THR A 21 -17.09 22.86 -25.62
C THR A 21 -15.91 23.46 -26.38
N ARG A 22 -14.96 22.64 -26.88
CA ARG A 22 -13.79 23.08 -27.65
C ARG A 22 -13.65 22.20 -28.90
N ALA A 23 -13.52 22.80 -30.08
CA ALA A 23 -13.35 22.05 -31.34
C ALA A 23 -11.97 21.37 -31.45
N ILE A 24 -10.90 22.09 -31.08
CA ILE A 24 -9.51 21.62 -31.14
C ILE A 24 -8.96 21.54 -29.71
N PHE A 25 -8.57 20.32 -29.32
CA PHE A 25 -7.81 20.06 -28.09
C PHE A 25 -6.42 19.60 -28.48
N GLY A 26 -5.38 20.10 -27.80
CA GLY A 26 -3.99 19.80 -28.14
C GLY A 26 -3.71 18.29 -28.16
N PRO A 27 -2.85 17.80 -29.09
CA PRO A 27 -2.65 16.38 -29.32
C PRO A 27 -2.16 15.66 -28.08
N THR A 28 -2.19 14.33 -28.14
CA THR A 28 -2.06 13.45 -26.98
C THR A 28 -1.21 12.23 -27.36
N ILE A 29 -0.14 11.98 -26.59
CA ILE A 29 0.76 10.82 -26.69
C ILE A 29 0.34 9.77 -25.63
N LEU A 30 0.90 8.56 -25.67
CA LEU A 30 0.51 7.41 -24.83
C LEU A 30 1.69 6.67 -24.15
N ASP A 31 2.62 7.38 -23.47
CA ASP A 31 3.33 6.83 -22.29
C ASP A 31 4.11 7.90 -21.48
N ARG A 32 4.45 7.57 -20.23
CA ARG A 32 5.41 8.23 -19.30
C ARG A 32 5.28 9.75 -19.07
N CYS A 33 4.59 10.13 -17.99
CA CYS A 33 4.93 11.30 -17.16
C CYS A 33 4.27 11.20 -15.77
N THR A 34 5.03 11.37 -14.69
CA THR A 34 4.51 11.21 -13.30
C THR A 34 4.53 12.46 -12.42
N ASP A 35 5.32 13.50 -12.72
CA ASP A 35 5.22 14.81 -12.04
C ASP A 35 5.71 15.96 -12.94
N ARG A 36 4.89 17.01 -13.06
CA ARG A 36 5.05 18.24 -13.87
C ARG A 36 5.69 18.04 -15.26
N CYS A 37 4.89 17.97 -16.33
CA CYS A 37 5.42 17.86 -17.71
C CYS A 37 5.42 19.14 -18.58
N GLY A 38 5.21 20.33 -17.99
CA GLY A 38 5.35 21.59 -18.75
C GLY A 38 4.90 22.88 -18.05
N GLY A 39 3.94 22.80 -17.11
CA GLY A 39 3.27 23.99 -16.56
C GLY A 39 3.18 24.07 -15.03
N ARG A 40 2.55 25.15 -14.56
CA ARG A 40 2.38 25.46 -13.12
C ARG A 40 1.37 24.55 -12.41
N ASN A 41 1.54 24.44 -11.09
CA ASN A 41 0.80 23.52 -10.22
C ASN A 41 -0.74 23.71 -10.25
N ALA A 42 -1.46 22.73 -10.76
CA ALA A 42 -2.66 22.27 -10.07
C ALA A 42 -2.20 21.48 -8.82
N LYS A 43 -2.47 21.98 -7.61
CA LYS A 43 -2.06 21.32 -6.36
C LYS A 43 -2.98 20.13 -6.04
N LYS A 44 -2.42 18.92 -5.97
CA LYS A 44 -3.10 17.64 -5.61
C LYS A 44 -4.25 17.29 -6.59
N TYR A 45 -4.36 16.10 -7.18
CA TYR A 45 -4.48 14.79 -6.53
C TYR A 45 -3.91 13.64 -7.38
N PHE A 46 -3.63 12.52 -6.72
CA PHE A 46 -2.97 11.34 -7.28
C PHE A 46 -4.02 10.29 -7.71
N LEU A 47 -4.15 10.01 -9.01
CA LEU A 47 -4.80 8.80 -9.49
C LEU A 47 -4.20 8.34 -10.82
N HIS A 48 -3.94 7.03 -10.90
CA HIS A 48 -4.19 6.29 -12.12
C HIS A 48 -4.69 4.88 -11.81
N GLN A 49 -5.97 4.63 -12.10
CA GLN A 49 -6.33 3.42 -12.84
C GLN A 49 -7.68 3.56 -13.55
N PHE A 50 -7.76 3.02 -14.77
CA PHE A 50 -8.96 2.79 -15.58
C PHE A 50 -9.75 4.01 -16.12
N SER A 51 -9.03 4.94 -16.74
CA SER A 51 -9.43 5.46 -18.06
C SER A 51 -8.19 5.61 -18.95
N LEU A 52 -8.38 5.78 -20.27
CA LEU A 52 -7.28 5.87 -21.25
C LEU A 52 -6.30 6.98 -20.87
N LEU A 53 -5.09 6.59 -20.46
CA LEU A 53 -4.09 7.48 -19.89
C LEU A 53 -3.51 8.39 -21.00
N SER A 54 -4.14 9.55 -21.16
CA SER A 54 -4.01 10.43 -22.31
C SER A 54 -3.01 11.53 -22.02
N PHE A 55 -1.75 11.36 -22.47
CA PHE A 55 -0.66 12.30 -22.15
C PHE A 55 -0.73 13.53 -23.05
N THR A 56 -1.20 14.63 -22.48
CA THR A 56 -1.20 15.97 -23.07
C THR A 56 0.17 16.31 -23.69
N ASN A 57 0.24 16.43 -25.02
CA ASN A 57 1.49 16.56 -25.75
C ASN A 57 2.21 17.89 -25.46
N ILE A 58 3.50 17.95 -25.80
CA ILE A 58 4.49 18.81 -25.14
C ILE A 58 5.26 19.66 -26.17
N GLY A 59 4.75 20.85 -26.47
CA GLY A 59 5.47 21.94 -27.15
C GLY A 59 5.77 21.75 -28.65
N TRP A 60 5.11 20.80 -29.32
CA TRP A 60 5.34 20.54 -30.74
C TRP A 60 4.61 21.52 -31.67
N LEU A 61 5.21 21.73 -32.85
CA LEU A 61 4.60 22.44 -33.96
C LEU A 61 3.53 21.56 -34.64
N ILE A 62 2.33 22.11 -34.81
CA ILE A 62 1.22 21.49 -35.53
C ILE A 62 0.83 22.42 -36.68
N LYS A 63 0.64 21.87 -37.88
CA LYS A 63 0.29 22.66 -39.06
C LYS A 63 -1.19 22.48 -39.42
N PHE A 64 -1.88 23.59 -39.68
CA PHE A 64 -3.28 23.64 -40.05
C PHE A 64 -3.44 24.30 -41.43
N SER A 65 -4.33 23.75 -42.26
CA SER A 65 -4.74 24.34 -43.56
C SER A 65 -6.11 23.81 -43.99
N ASN A 66 -6.88 24.60 -44.73
CA ASN A 66 -8.25 24.31 -45.17
C ASN A 66 -9.14 23.78 -44.02
N ILE A 67 -9.23 24.56 -42.94
CA ILE A 67 -10.07 24.30 -41.77
C ILE A 67 -11.38 25.10 -41.87
N SER A 68 -12.49 24.52 -41.42
CA SER A 68 -13.75 25.26 -41.29
C SER A 68 -14.43 25.01 -39.94
N PHE A 69 -15.24 25.97 -39.52
CA PHE A 69 -15.95 25.96 -38.23
C PHE A 69 -17.41 26.32 -38.46
N ASP A 70 -18.32 25.46 -38.00
CA ASP A 70 -19.77 25.71 -38.01
C ASP A 70 -20.35 25.48 -36.60
N ASN A 71 -21.12 26.45 -36.09
CA ASN A 71 -21.64 26.46 -34.73
C ASN A 71 -20.56 26.15 -33.65
N VAL A 72 -19.39 26.79 -33.73
CA VAL A 72 -18.27 26.64 -32.77
C VAL A 72 -18.04 27.95 -32.03
N LEU A 73 -18.25 27.98 -30.71
CA LEU A 73 -18.04 29.17 -29.89
C LEU A 73 -16.57 29.39 -29.51
N VAL A 74 -15.81 28.31 -29.30
CA VAL A 74 -14.39 28.37 -28.93
C VAL A 74 -13.61 27.32 -29.72
N ARG A 75 -12.72 27.77 -30.60
CA ARG A 75 -11.95 26.93 -31.52
C ARG A 75 -10.99 26.00 -30.78
N GLY A 76 -10.38 26.43 -29.68
CA GLY A 76 -9.51 25.57 -28.87
C GLY A 76 -9.05 26.15 -27.54
N LYS A 77 -8.20 25.41 -26.82
CA LYS A 77 -7.61 25.79 -25.52
C LYS A 77 -6.17 25.30 -25.43
N PHE A 78 -5.31 26.10 -24.80
CA PHE A 78 -3.99 25.66 -24.32
C PHE A 78 -4.02 25.41 -22.80
N ARG A 79 -3.34 24.36 -22.35
CA ARG A 79 -3.40 23.84 -20.99
C ARG A 79 -2.39 24.51 -20.04
N TRP A 80 -1.23 24.89 -20.57
CA TRP A 80 -0.16 25.58 -19.88
C TRP A 80 0.75 26.33 -20.87
N GLU A 81 1.71 27.08 -20.35
CA GLU A 81 2.86 27.58 -21.11
C GLU A 81 3.54 26.41 -21.87
N TYR A 82 3.85 26.59 -23.16
CA TYR A 82 4.49 25.57 -24.03
C TYR A 82 3.68 24.28 -24.30
N ASP A 83 2.35 24.30 -24.22
CA ASP A 83 1.50 23.13 -24.51
C ASP A 83 1.64 22.66 -25.98
N ALA A 84 1.47 23.57 -26.94
CA ALA A 84 1.68 23.33 -28.36
C ALA A 84 1.88 24.67 -29.11
N VAL A 85 2.27 24.59 -30.38
CA VAL A 85 2.29 25.74 -31.31
C VAL A 85 1.47 25.36 -32.56
N TYR A 86 0.33 26.00 -32.77
CA TYR A 86 -0.54 25.74 -33.93
C TYR A 86 -0.23 26.75 -35.04
N HIS A 87 0.49 26.33 -36.09
CA HIS A 87 0.76 27.12 -37.28
C HIS A 87 -0.40 27.02 -38.27
N ASP A 88 -1.12 28.12 -38.43
CA ASP A 88 -2.09 28.35 -39.50
C ASP A 88 -1.37 28.75 -40.80
N GLN A 89 -1.40 27.87 -41.80
CA GLN A 89 -0.64 28.07 -43.04
C GLN A 89 -1.39 28.91 -44.08
N ASP A 90 -2.71 29.03 -43.99
CA ASP A 90 -3.54 29.69 -45.01
C ASP A 90 -4.58 30.67 -44.43
N GLY A 91 -4.65 30.81 -43.11
CA GLY A 91 -5.54 31.73 -42.42
C GLY A 91 -6.88 31.11 -42.03
N THR A 92 -7.08 29.81 -42.25
CA THR A 92 -8.36 29.14 -41.98
C THR A 92 -8.56 28.78 -40.50
N LEU A 93 -7.48 28.62 -39.72
CA LEU A 93 -7.55 28.36 -38.29
C LEU A 93 -7.86 29.63 -37.47
N CYS A 94 -7.24 30.77 -37.82
CA CYS A 94 -7.17 31.98 -37.01
C CYS A 94 -7.33 33.31 -37.79
N GLY A 95 -7.70 33.27 -39.06
CA GLY A 95 -7.98 34.46 -39.87
C GLY A 95 -6.76 35.20 -40.43
N GLN A 96 -5.53 34.71 -40.20
CA GLN A 96 -4.31 35.25 -40.82
C GLN A 96 -3.39 34.10 -41.26
N PRO A 97 -2.92 34.07 -42.53
CA PRO A 97 -1.94 33.08 -42.99
C PRO A 97 -0.57 33.27 -42.31
N ASP A 98 0.28 32.25 -42.41
CA ASP A 98 1.63 32.18 -41.82
C ASP A 98 1.68 32.74 -40.38
N SER A 99 0.75 32.29 -39.55
CA SER A 99 0.58 32.74 -38.15
C SER A 99 0.55 31.57 -37.19
N VAL A 100 1.03 31.75 -35.96
CA VAL A 100 0.97 30.74 -34.90
C VAL A 100 0.03 31.13 -33.77
N ILE A 101 -0.70 30.15 -33.26
CA ILE A 101 -1.47 30.23 -32.01
C ILE A 101 -0.75 29.40 -30.95
N MET A 102 -0.50 29.99 -29.78
CA MET A 102 0.15 29.33 -28.65
C MET A 102 -0.24 29.97 -27.31
N ALA A 103 0.09 29.33 -26.19
CA ALA A 103 -0.08 29.92 -24.86
C ALA A 103 0.88 31.11 -24.65
N PRO A 104 0.42 32.22 -24.01
CA PRO A 104 1.30 33.31 -23.61
C PRO A 104 2.23 32.90 -22.45
N ASP A 105 3.44 33.44 -22.46
CA ASP A 105 4.41 33.34 -21.36
C ASP A 105 5.10 34.72 -21.14
N GLY A 106 6.07 34.78 -20.22
CA GLY A 106 6.77 36.03 -19.89
C GLY A 106 7.76 36.55 -20.94
N LEU A 107 7.94 35.86 -22.07
CA LEU A 107 8.68 36.34 -23.25
C LEU A 107 7.74 36.69 -24.41
N THR A 108 6.62 35.97 -24.58
CA THR A 108 5.71 36.14 -25.71
C THR A 108 4.61 37.19 -25.47
N ASN A 109 4.15 37.34 -24.22
CA ASN A 109 3.09 38.28 -23.83
C ASN A 109 3.48 39.78 -23.91
N VAL A 110 4.76 40.06 -24.21
CA VAL A 110 5.33 41.41 -24.38
C VAL A 110 5.88 41.65 -25.79
N SER A 111 5.66 40.70 -26.72
CA SER A 111 6.10 40.83 -28.10
C SER A 111 5.09 41.62 -28.95
N THR A 112 5.52 42.71 -29.57
CA THR A 112 4.67 43.58 -30.44
C THR A 112 4.17 42.89 -31.72
N SER A 113 4.65 41.69 -32.02
CA SER A 113 4.17 40.84 -33.12
C SER A 113 3.12 39.81 -32.70
N CYS A 114 2.62 39.89 -31.47
CA CYS A 114 1.63 38.98 -30.90
C CYS A 114 0.41 39.75 -30.37
N ALA A 115 -0.78 39.20 -30.56
CA ALA A 115 -2.06 39.70 -30.03
C ALA A 115 -2.83 38.57 -29.33
N ILE A 116 -3.86 38.90 -28.54
CA ILE A 116 -4.76 37.88 -27.97
C ILE A 116 -5.53 37.20 -29.11
N ALA A 117 -5.62 35.87 -29.09
CA ALA A 117 -6.42 35.10 -30.05
C ALA A 117 -7.84 34.90 -29.47
N PRO A 118 -8.86 35.71 -29.85
CA PRO A 118 -10.15 35.76 -29.13
C PRO A 118 -10.92 34.44 -29.18
N ASP A 119 -10.78 33.69 -30.26
CA ASP A 119 -11.49 32.43 -30.50
C ASP A 119 -10.84 31.23 -29.79
N PHE A 120 -9.77 31.45 -29.02
CA PHE A 120 -9.00 30.43 -28.30
C PHE A 120 -8.82 30.80 -26.82
N GLU A 121 -9.00 29.82 -25.93
CA GLU A 121 -8.82 30.03 -24.50
C GLU A 121 -7.33 29.99 -24.10
N ASN A 122 -6.89 31.02 -23.37
CA ASN A 122 -5.51 31.24 -22.92
C ASN A 122 -4.48 31.20 -24.06
N ALA A 123 -4.75 31.96 -25.13
CA ALA A 123 -3.96 31.93 -26.35
C ALA A 123 -3.60 33.33 -26.88
N ILE A 124 -2.45 33.39 -27.54
CA ILE A 124 -2.00 34.52 -28.37
C ILE A 124 -1.75 34.06 -29.81
N GLN A 125 -1.97 34.98 -30.74
CA GLN A 125 -1.70 34.85 -32.17
C GLN A 125 -0.49 35.70 -32.53
N CYS A 126 0.54 35.09 -33.12
CA CYS A 126 1.77 35.76 -33.52
C CYS A 126 2.06 35.50 -35.00
N SER A 127 2.40 36.54 -35.78
CA SER A 127 2.79 36.37 -37.19
C SER A 127 4.21 35.80 -37.30
N LEU A 128 4.43 34.86 -38.22
CA LEU A 128 5.75 34.29 -38.51
C LEU A 128 6.64 35.21 -39.38
N SER A 129 6.10 36.33 -39.86
CA SER A 129 6.82 37.35 -40.64
C SER A 129 8.08 37.91 -39.97
N GLN A 130 8.30 37.63 -38.68
CA GLN A 130 9.45 38.06 -37.90
C GLN A 130 10.25 36.91 -37.23
N GLY A 131 10.15 35.69 -37.76
CA GLY A 131 10.94 34.52 -37.35
C GLY A 131 10.11 33.36 -36.77
N SER A 132 10.60 32.13 -36.95
CA SER A 132 9.95 30.89 -36.46
C SER A 132 9.91 30.79 -34.94
N TRP A 133 9.08 29.89 -34.42
CA TRP A 133 9.06 29.50 -33.01
C TRP A 133 9.64 28.09 -32.84
N LEU A 134 10.66 27.98 -32.01
CA LEU A 134 11.57 26.84 -31.92
C LEU A 134 11.44 26.14 -30.57
N ARG A 135 11.09 24.85 -30.60
CA ARG A 135 10.96 24.00 -29.41
C ARG A 135 12.35 23.60 -28.91
N PHE A 136 12.72 24.03 -27.71
CA PHE A 136 14.01 23.74 -27.07
C PHE A 136 13.83 22.91 -25.80
N SER A 137 14.47 21.73 -25.74
CA SER A 137 14.51 20.88 -24.54
C SER A 137 15.96 20.53 -24.20
N PHE A 138 16.31 20.48 -22.91
CA PHE A 138 17.67 20.16 -22.48
C PHE A 138 17.76 19.60 -21.05
N ARG A 139 18.87 18.91 -20.75
CA ARG A 139 19.18 18.37 -19.42
C ARG A 139 20.61 18.67 -18.99
N GLU A 140 20.81 18.92 -17.69
CA GLU A 140 22.13 18.86 -17.07
C GLU A 140 22.66 17.41 -17.04
N LEU A 141 23.96 17.22 -17.20
CA LEU A 141 24.58 15.88 -17.25
C LEU A 141 25.25 15.42 -15.94
N LEU A 142 25.24 16.26 -14.90
CA LEU A 142 25.73 15.93 -13.55
C LEU A 142 24.62 15.90 -12.48
N GLU A 143 23.36 16.09 -12.87
CA GLU A 143 22.15 16.11 -12.00
C GLU A 143 22.28 16.94 -10.69
N ARG A 144 23.06 18.04 -10.72
CA ARG A 144 23.32 18.87 -9.52
C ARG A 144 22.26 19.93 -9.26
N SER A 145 21.50 20.34 -10.26
CA SER A 145 20.36 21.25 -10.11
C SER A 145 19.05 20.57 -10.50
N GLN A 146 18.07 20.67 -9.59
CA GLN A 146 16.64 20.38 -9.80
C GLN A 146 15.82 21.67 -9.56
N GLY A 147 16.46 22.83 -9.75
CA GLY A 147 15.89 24.15 -9.49
C GLY A 147 15.20 24.76 -10.71
N ARG A 148 14.67 25.98 -10.56
CA ARG A 148 14.09 26.72 -11.68
C ARG A 148 15.19 27.25 -12.62
N LEU A 149 14.88 27.30 -13.90
CA LEU A 149 15.62 28.05 -14.90
C LEU A 149 14.88 29.36 -15.16
N PHE A 150 15.61 30.47 -15.16
CA PHE A 150 15.18 31.77 -15.64
C PHE A 150 15.74 31.96 -17.05
N ILE A 151 14.89 32.40 -17.97
CA ILE A 151 15.29 32.78 -19.34
C ILE A 151 14.90 34.24 -19.53
N PHE A 152 15.87 35.08 -19.90
CA PHE A 152 15.69 36.50 -20.20
C PHE A 152 15.88 36.77 -21.69
N ASP A 153 15.23 37.81 -22.21
CA ASP A 153 15.49 38.33 -23.55
C ASP A 153 16.85 39.05 -23.65
N ALA A 154 17.22 39.49 -24.86
CA ALA A 154 18.49 40.14 -25.16
C ALA A 154 18.75 41.46 -24.39
N ALA A 155 17.72 42.09 -23.83
CA ALA A 155 17.80 43.33 -23.09
C ALA A 155 17.52 43.17 -21.58
N ASN A 156 17.26 41.93 -21.12
CA ASN A 156 16.72 41.60 -19.80
C ASN A 156 15.41 42.36 -19.46
N THR A 157 14.63 42.77 -20.48
CA THR A 157 13.33 43.45 -20.34
C THR A 157 12.18 42.47 -20.14
N SER A 158 12.28 41.27 -20.70
CA SER A 158 11.29 40.20 -20.63
C SER A 158 11.92 38.95 -20.02
N SER A 159 11.14 38.16 -19.28
CA SER A 159 11.65 36.91 -18.70
C SER A 159 10.58 35.87 -18.44
N THR A 160 10.93 34.60 -18.60
CA THR A 160 10.10 33.45 -18.26
C THR A 160 10.83 32.50 -17.31
N ILE A 161 10.07 31.65 -16.61
CA ILE A 161 10.57 30.74 -15.58
C ILE A 161 10.20 29.30 -15.97
N VAL A 162 11.20 28.56 -16.42
CA VAL A 162 11.06 27.15 -16.82
C VAL A 162 11.39 26.25 -15.64
N PRO A 163 10.45 25.42 -15.14
CA PRO A 163 10.73 24.47 -14.07
C PRO A 163 11.56 23.27 -14.55
N TRP A 164 12.32 22.64 -13.65
CA TRP A 164 12.92 21.32 -13.90
C TRP A 164 11.88 20.22 -13.71
N LEU A 165 11.87 19.24 -14.61
CA LEU A 165 10.79 18.27 -14.79
C LEU A 165 11.31 16.84 -14.90
N ARG A 166 10.43 15.87 -14.61
CA ARG A 166 10.68 14.43 -14.82
C ARG A 166 9.77 13.88 -15.91
N GLU A 167 10.25 12.81 -16.56
CA GLU A 167 9.62 12.10 -17.66
C GLU A 167 9.19 12.96 -18.89
N GLN A 168 9.97 13.96 -19.32
CA GLN A 168 9.70 14.61 -20.62
C GLN A 168 10.03 13.72 -21.85
N LEU A 169 9.41 14.04 -22.99
CA LEU A 169 9.58 13.34 -24.27
C LEU A 169 11.03 13.30 -24.82
N THR A 170 11.75 14.43 -24.78
CA THR A 170 13.09 14.54 -25.41
C THR A 170 14.20 14.11 -24.46
N PHE A 171 14.18 14.62 -23.22
CA PHE A 171 15.01 14.14 -22.13
C PHE A 171 14.10 13.82 -20.95
N PRO A 172 14.11 12.59 -20.40
CA PRO A 172 13.26 12.26 -19.27
C PRO A 172 13.41 13.24 -18.11
N ASN A 173 14.62 13.51 -17.64
CA ASN A 173 14.89 14.57 -16.66
C ASN A 173 15.40 15.81 -17.39
N GLY A 174 14.80 17.00 -17.20
CA GLY A 174 15.27 18.23 -17.86
C GLY A 174 14.31 19.44 -17.84
N TYR A 175 14.54 20.36 -18.78
CA TYR A 175 13.82 21.61 -19.03
C TYR A 175 13.24 21.65 -20.46
N LEU A 176 12.15 22.39 -20.68
CA LEU A 176 11.50 22.61 -21.98
C LEU A 176 10.99 24.04 -22.09
N THR A 177 11.16 24.68 -23.24
CA THR A 177 10.55 25.97 -23.58
C THR A 177 10.34 26.09 -25.09
N VAL A 178 9.61 27.12 -25.52
CA VAL A 178 9.52 27.57 -26.92
C VAL A 178 10.15 28.95 -27.01
N LEU A 179 11.17 29.10 -27.87
CA LEU A 179 11.93 30.33 -28.06
C LEU A 179 11.75 30.84 -29.49
N ARG A 180 11.85 32.16 -29.71
CA ARG A 180 11.75 32.74 -31.05
C ARG A 180 13.10 32.66 -31.77
N ALA A 181 13.06 32.32 -33.05
CA ALA A 181 14.24 32.35 -33.91
C ALA A 181 14.78 33.78 -34.09
N ASN A 182 16.07 33.84 -34.39
CA ASN A 182 16.85 35.05 -34.69
C ASN A 182 16.90 36.03 -33.50
N GLN A 183 16.87 35.48 -32.28
CA GLN A 183 16.95 36.19 -31.00
C GLN A 183 18.14 35.75 -30.15
N THR A 184 18.47 36.58 -29.15
CA THR A 184 19.41 36.24 -28.07
C THR A 184 18.66 36.06 -26.76
N TYR A 185 18.99 35.01 -26.02
CA TYR A 185 18.40 34.69 -24.71
C TYR A 185 19.49 34.39 -23.68
N THR A 186 19.32 34.91 -22.47
CA THR A 186 20.22 34.65 -21.33
C THR A 186 19.60 33.60 -20.41
N LEU A 187 20.31 32.51 -20.16
CA LEU A 187 19.91 31.43 -19.26
C LEU A 187 20.59 31.59 -17.90
N GLN A 188 19.82 31.44 -16.82
CA GLN A 188 20.29 31.48 -15.44
C GLN A 188 19.54 30.44 -14.60
N PHE A 189 20.25 29.55 -13.93
CA PHE A 189 19.65 28.50 -13.10
C PHE A 189 19.71 28.90 -11.62
N GLU A 190 18.64 28.60 -10.87
CA GLU A 190 18.39 29.06 -9.50
C GLU A 190 19.49 28.72 -8.47
N VAL A 191 20.27 27.66 -8.69
CA VAL A 191 21.17 27.06 -7.67
C VAL A 191 22.68 27.28 -7.98
N LEU A 192 23.04 28.06 -8.99
CA LEU A 192 24.44 28.12 -9.51
C LEU A 192 25.38 29.12 -8.82
N SER A 193 25.02 29.73 -7.68
CA SER A 193 25.82 30.76 -6.99
C SER A 193 27.21 30.31 -6.48
N SER A 194 27.57 29.03 -6.65
CA SER A 194 28.86 28.45 -6.22
C SER A 194 29.49 27.44 -7.20
N VAL A 195 28.96 27.30 -8.42
CA VAL A 195 29.31 26.17 -9.31
C VAL A 195 30.52 26.46 -10.21
N ARG A 196 31.53 25.58 -10.15
CA ARG A 196 32.79 25.66 -10.92
C ARG A 196 32.77 24.92 -12.28
N TYR A 197 31.67 24.28 -12.64
CA TYR A 197 31.55 23.45 -13.84
C TYR A 197 30.08 23.32 -14.28
N LEU A 198 29.78 23.67 -15.53
CA LEU A 198 28.44 23.60 -16.12
C LEU A 198 28.48 22.69 -17.35
N HIS A 199 27.65 21.64 -17.38
CA HIS A 199 27.55 20.72 -18.52
C HIS A 199 26.11 20.27 -18.74
N TYR A 200 25.58 20.58 -19.92
CA TYR A 200 24.24 20.18 -20.35
C TYR A 200 24.22 19.71 -21.81
N LYS A 201 23.24 18.87 -22.13
CA LYS A 201 22.89 18.47 -23.50
C LYS A 201 21.46 18.90 -23.80
N GLY A 202 21.25 19.51 -24.97
CA GLY A 202 19.97 19.99 -25.46
C GLY A 202 19.68 19.56 -26.89
N VAL A 203 18.42 19.71 -27.30
CA VAL A 203 17.95 19.55 -28.68
C VAL A 203 16.99 20.69 -29.00
N ILE A 204 17.19 21.34 -30.14
CA ILE A 204 16.23 22.29 -30.72
C ILE A 204 15.55 21.59 -31.90
N TYR A 205 14.22 21.66 -31.97
CA TYR A 205 13.43 21.07 -33.06
C TYR A 205 12.90 22.14 -34.03
N ASP A 206 12.49 21.69 -35.21
CA ASP A 206 11.74 22.47 -36.21
C ASP A 206 12.42 23.77 -36.68
N VAL A 207 13.76 23.82 -36.64
CA VAL A 207 14.54 24.98 -37.12
C VAL A 207 14.46 25.08 -38.65
N ALA A 208 14.02 26.23 -39.15
CA ALA A 208 13.96 26.53 -40.59
C ALA A 208 15.36 26.86 -41.16
N PRO A 209 15.56 26.89 -42.49
CA PRO A 209 16.89 27.08 -43.06
C PRO A 209 17.32 28.54 -42.92
N GLY A 210 18.44 28.79 -42.25
CA GLY A 210 18.93 30.14 -41.95
C GLY A 210 18.47 30.72 -40.61
N ASP A 211 17.48 30.11 -39.94
CA ASP A 211 17.11 30.48 -38.56
C ASP A 211 18.26 30.16 -37.58
N TYR A 212 18.35 30.98 -36.52
CA TYR A 212 19.36 30.81 -35.48
C TYR A 212 18.87 31.18 -34.09
N LEU A 213 19.60 30.73 -33.06
CA LEU A 213 19.42 31.12 -31.66
C LEU A 213 20.77 31.48 -31.06
N ILE A 214 20.83 32.54 -30.24
CA ILE A 214 22.01 32.85 -29.43
C ILE A 214 21.66 32.61 -27.96
N ILE A 215 22.36 31.66 -27.33
CA ILE A 215 22.18 31.30 -25.92
C ILE A 215 23.37 31.81 -25.12
N GLN A 216 23.13 32.71 -24.18
CA GLN A 216 24.12 33.27 -23.26
C GLN A 216 23.93 32.77 -21.83
N HIS A 217 24.99 32.78 -21.02
CA HIS A 217 24.94 32.37 -19.60
C HIS A 217 25.53 33.45 -18.69
N SER A 218 24.83 33.78 -17.60
CA SER A 218 25.31 34.74 -16.59
C SER A 218 26.34 34.10 -15.65
N LEU A 219 27.59 34.00 -16.09
CA LEU A 219 28.70 33.43 -15.30
C LEU A 219 29.41 34.49 -14.44
N SER A 220 29.65 34.18 -13.17
CA SER A 220 30.31 35.08 -12.20
C SER A 220 31.83 35.17 -12.35
N VAL A 221 32.44 34.29 -13.15
CA VAL A 221 33.87 34.27 -13.49
C VAL A 221 33.98 33.82 -14.95
N ALA A 222 34.94 34.38 -15.71
CA ALA A 222 35.18 33.99 -17.10
C ALA A 222 35.55 32.49 -17.22
N PRO A 223 34.93 31.72 -18.14
CA PRO A 223 35.24 30.30 -18.32
C PRO A 223 36.61 30.11 -18.97
N TYR A 224 37.39 29.14 -18.48
CA TYR A 224 38.74 28.85 -18.98
C TYR A 224 38.72 27.98 -20.25
N ARG A 225 37.71 27.13 -20.39
CA ARG A 225 37.49 26.31 -21.60
C ARG A 225 36.00 26.08 -21.82
N ALA A 226 35.59 26.08 -23.08
CA ALA A 226 34.28 25.65 -23.56
C ALA A 226 34.48 24.62 -24.68
N ASN A 227 33.81 23.46 -24.58
CA ASN A 227 33.79 22.43 -25.62
C ASN A 227 32.36 22.18 -26.09
N THR A 228 32.19 21.90 -27.39
CA THR A 228 30.92 21.47 -28.00
C THR A 228 31.15 20.27 -28.92
N THR A 229 30.28 19.26 -28.85
CA THR A 229 30.34 18.04 -29.69
C THR A 229 29.58 18.17 -31.03
N ALA A 230 28.88 19.28 -31.27
CA ALA A 230 28.20 19.55 -32.53
C ALA A 230 29.19 19.97 -33.63
N ASN A 231 29.28 19.19 -34.71
CA ASN A 231 30.27 19.37 -35.79
C ASN A 231 29.85 20.45 -36.81
N ARG A 232 29.52 21.65 -36.34
CA ARG A 232 29.19 22.86 -37.13
C ARG A 232 29.85 24.10 -36.52
N THR A 233 30.21 25.06 -37.37
CA THR A 233 31.24 26.07 -37.08
C THR A 233 30.90 27.05 -35.95
N MET A 234 31.68 27.03 -34.86
CA MET A 234 31.79 28.16 -33.94
C MET A 234 32.80 29.18 -34.47
N ILE A 235 32.42 30.46 -34.44
CA ILE A 235 33.39 31.57 -34.49
C ILE A 235 33.54 32.08 -33.06
N LEU A 236 34.65 31.75 -32.41
CA LEU A 236 35.00 32.30 -31.10
C LEU A 236 35.60 33.70 -31.30
N GLY A 237 34.79 34.72 -31.01
CA GLY A 237 35.25 36.09 -30.83
C GLY A 237 36.26 36.19 -29.68
N SER A 238 37.08 37.25 -29.71
CA SER A 238 38.25 37.42 -28.83
C SER A 238 37.92 37.60 -27.34
N MET A 239 38.97 37.57 -26.51
CA MET A 239 38.93 37.52 -25.03
C MET A 239 38.28 38.76 -24.37
N VAL A 240 36.95 38.81 -24.38
CA VAL A 240 36.08 39.69 -23.58
C VAL A 240 34.97 38.79 -23.00
N PRO A 241 34.54 38.94 -21.73
CA PRO A 241 33.66 37.97 -21.08
C PRO A 241 32.21 38.02 -21.59
N LEU A 242 31.94 37.35 -22.71
CA LEU A 242 30.61 37.11 -23.27
C LEU A 242 30.46 35.61 -23.59
N SER A 243 29.85 34.85 -22.67
CA SER A 243 29.70 33.39 -22.79
C SER A 243 28.44 33.01 -23.58
N GLY A 244 28.46 33.33 -24.88
CA GLY A 244 27.37 33.05 -25.82
C GLY A 244 27.69 31.94 -26.84
N LEU A 245 26.80 30.95 -26.98
CA LEU A 245 26.78 30.04 -28.13
C LEU A 245 25.80 30.56 -29.19
N THR A 246 26.26 30.71 -30.43
CA THR A 246 25.39 30.93 -31.60
C THR A 246 25.10 29.61 -32.30
N ILE A 247 23.83 29.22 -32.37
CA ILE A 247 23.36 27.99 -33.03
C ILE A 247 22.70 28.41 -34.34
N LYS A 248 23.36 28.15 -35.48
CA LYS A 248 22.86 28.47 -36.82
C LYS A 248 22.51 27.20 -37.59
N ASN A 249 21.30 27.14 -38.12
CA ASN A 249 20.91 26.08 -39.05
C ASN A 249 21.40 26.44 -40.48
N PRO A 250 22.14 25.58 -41.18
CA PRO A 250 22.53 25.85 -42.57
C PRO A 250 21.32 26.06 -43.49
N PRO A 251 21.44 26.88 -44.56
CA PRO A 251 20.32 27.30 -45.41
C PRO A 251 19.75 26.20 -46.34
N THR A 252 20.00 24.92 -46.05
CA THR A 252 19.67 23.78 -46.93
C THR A 252 19.00 22.59 -46.22
N ALA A 253 18.68 22.70 -44.92
CA ALA A 253 18.08 21.59 -44.18
C ALA A 253 17.06 22.06 -43.12
N ASN A 254 15.90 21.39 -43.04
CA ASN A 254 15.01 21.45 -41.87
C ASN A 254 15.31 20.23 -41.00
N THR A 255 16.00 20.44 -39.88
CA THR A 255 16.49 19.36 -39.00
C THR A 255 16.49 19.80 -37.55
N SER A 256 16.32 18.84 -36.63
CA SER A 256 16.66 19.03 -35.23
C SER A 256 18.18 19.26 -35.07
N ILE A 257 18.55 20.08 -34.09
CA ILE A 257 19.94 20.40 -33.78
C ILE A 257 20.24 19.95 -32.34
N ASP A 258 20.98 18.85 -32.24
CA ASP A 258 21.64 18.41 -31.01
C ASP A 258 22.73 19.42 -30.62
N ILE A 259 22.69 19.89 -29.37
CA ILE A 259 23.77 20.68 -28.76
C ILE A 259 24.24 20.02 -27.47
N GLU A 260 25.53 20.04 -27.21
CA GLU A 260 26.09 19.69 -25.92
C GLU A 260 27.25 20.65 -25.64
N LEU A 261 27.29 21.11 -24.39
CA LEU A 261 28.12 22.23 -23.94
C LEU A 261 28.73 21.88 -22.59
N SER A 262 30.07 21.90 -22.51
CA SER A 262 30.81 21.75 -21.25
C SER A 262 31.69 22.96 -20.99
N PHE A 263 31.49 23.64 -19.85
CA PHE A 263 32.29 24.77 -19.37
C PHE A 263 33.00 24.42 -18.07
N GLN A 264 34.29 24.78 -17.97
CA GLN A 264 35.07 24.59 -16.74
C GLN A 264 35.66 25.93 -16.24
N VAL A 265 35.45 26.23 -14.97
CA VAL A 265 35.84 27.48 -14.30
C VAL A 265 36.84 27.18 -13.18
N TYR A 266 38.10 27.56 -13.38
CA TYR A 266 39.13 27.47 -12.34
C TYR A 266 39.21 28.78 -11.57
N ILE A 267 38.91 28.71 -10.27
CA ILE A 267 39.18 29.82 -9.33
C ILE A 267 40.64 29.68 -8.87
N CYS A 268 41.53 30.56 -9.33
CA CYS A 268 42.91 30.61 -8.85
C CYS A 268 42.89 31.03 -7.36
N PRO A 269 43.61 30.35 -6.43
CA PRO A 269 43.25 30.42 -4.99
C PRO A 269 43.53 31.75 -4.26
N CYS A 270 44.12 32.75 -4.93
CA CYS A 270 44.56 34.00 -4.33
C CYS A 270 44.57 35.14 -5.37
N ASN A 271 44.15 36.34 -4.96
CA ASN A 271 44.27 37.54 -5.80
C ASN A 271 45.75 37.90 -5.99
N GLY A 272 46.20 37.94 -7.24
CA GLY A 272 47.53 38.46 -7.63
C GLY A 272 48.62 37.42 -7.91
N CYS A 273 48.36 36.12 -7.77
CA CYS A 273 49.33 35.07 -8.14
C CYS A 273 49.07 34.51 -9.54
N ALA A 274 50.14 34.25 -10.30
CA ALA A 274 50.05 33.53 -11.57
C ALA A 274 49.71 32.05 -11.32
N CYS A 275 48.63 31.55 -11.92
CA CYS A 275 48.28 30.13 -11.88
C CYS A 275 49.34 29.30 -12.65
N PRO A 276 49.72 28.10 -12.15
CA PRO A 276 50.84 27.34 -12.71
C PRO A 276 50.54 26.77 -14.11
N PRO A 277 51.56 26.58 -14.96
CA PRO A 277 51.39 26.04 -16.31
C PRO A 277 50.96 24.56 -16.29
N PRO A 278 50.22 24.10 -17.32
CA PRO A 278 49.68 22.74 -17.36
C PRO A 278 50.77 21.67 -17.61
N PRO A 279 50.53 20.40 -17.20
CA PRO A 279 51.41 19.30 -17.56
C PRO A 279 51.45 19.10 -19.08
N THR A 280 52.65 18.88 -19.62
CA THR A 280 52.89 18.71 -21.05
C THR A 280 52.32 17.40 -21.59
N THR A 281 51.30 17.49 -22.43
CA THR A 281 50.82 16.34 -23.22
C THR A 281 51.86 15.95 -24.27
N THR A 282 52.41 14.74 -24.14
CA THR A 282 53.31 14.16 -25.16
C THR A 282 52.60 13.97 -26.49
N THR A 283 53.14 14.57 -27.55
CA THR A 283 52.56 14.51 -28.90
C THR A 283 52.74 13.13 -29.54
N THR A 284 51.68 12.33 -29.62
CA THR A 284 51.62 11.19 -30.56
C THR A 284 50.95 11.66 -31.85
N THR A 285 51.75 12.04 -32.83
CA THR A 285 51.30 12.51 -34.14
C THR A 285 50.51 11.44 -34.88
N ALA A 286 49.28 11.76 -35.30
CA ALA A 286 48.52 10.90 -36.20
C ALA A 286 48.99 11.11 -37.65
N THR A 287 49.57 10.09 -38.27
CA THR A 287 49.99 10.13 -39.68
C THR A 287 48.80 9.83 -40.58
N THR A 288 48.49 10.76 -41.50
CA THR A 288 47.40 10.60 -42.47
C THR A 288 47.74 9.56 -43.54
N ALA A 289 46.81 8.65 -43.82
CA ALA A 289 46.77 7.86 -45.04
C ALA A 289 45.30 7.74 -45.51
N THR A 290 45.09 7.74 -46.83
CA THR A 290 43.79 8.07 -47.44
C THR A 290 43.33 6.97 -48.42
N THR A 291 42.01 6.79 -48.57
CA THR A 291 41.35 6.00 -49.63
C THR A 291 41.62 4.48 -49.60
N THR A 292 40.85 3.58 -50.26
CA THR A 292 39.82 3.75 -51.33
C THR A 292 38.68 2.71 -51.20
N THR A 293 37.44 3.14 -51.48
CA THR A 293 36.37 2.53 -52.32
C THR A 293 35.99 1.03 -52.27
N ALA A 294 34.70 0.79 -52.54
CA ALA A 294 34.07 -0.38 -53.19
C ALA A 294 33.44 -1.51 -52.35
N THR A 295 32.12 -1.45 -52.23
CA THR A 295 31.12 -2.45 -52.70
C THR A 295 31.74 -3.68 -53.41
N THR A 296 31.37 -4.93 -53.13
CA THR A 296 30.05 -5.53 -53.45
C THR A 296 29.90 -6.92 -52.79
N ALA A 297 28.66 -7.40 -52.61
CA ALA A 297 28.37 -8.74 -52.08
C ALA A 297 28.49 -9.86 -53.14
N THR A 298 28.67 -11.11 -52.69
CA THR A 298 28.05 -12.34 -53.24
C THR A 298 28.15 -13.45 -52.18
N THR A 299 27.19 -14.39 -52.17
CA THR A 299 27.08 -15.46 -51.17
C THR A 299 27.20 -16.83 -51.83
N THR A 300 28.12 -17.70 -51.38
CA THR A 300 28.21 -19.08 -51.88
C THR A 300 28.81 -20.08 -50.89
N THR A 301 28.06 -21.17 -50.64
CA THR A 301 28.46 -22.60 -50.47
C THR A 301 29.58 -23.09 -49.52
N GLU A 302 29.18 -24.11 -48.76
CA GLU A 302 29.86 -25.41 -48.50
C GLU A 302 30.93 -25.60 -47.38
N THR A 303 30.42 -26.08 -46.24
CA THR A 303 30.64 -27.43 -45.62
C THR A 303 32.05 -28.05 -45.41
N THR A 304 32.18 -28.67 -44.22
CA THR A 304 33.02 -29.86 -43.85
C THR A 304 34.52 -29.72 -43.51
N THR A 305 34.83 -30.02 -42.23
CA THR A 305 35.97 -30.82 -41.69
C THR A 305 37.39 -30.61 -42.25
N THR A 306 38.42 -30.41 -41.40
CA THR A 306 38.88 -31.33 -40.32
C THR A 306 39.36 -30.52 -39.08
N THR A 307 40.07 -30.98 -38.02
CA THR A 307 40.91 -32.18 -37.76
C THR A 307 40.97 -32.54 -36.25
N THR A 308 41.96 -33.32 -35.81
CA THR A 308 42.06 -34.01 -34.50
C THR A 308 43.30 -33.67 -33.66
N SER A 309 43.14 -33.77 -32.32
CA SER A 309 44.09 -34.34 -31.32
C SER A 309 45.36 -33.63 -30.82
N ALA A 310 45.47 -33.58 -29.47
CA ALA A 310 46.68 -33.74 -28.64
C ALA A 310 47.79 -32.64 -28.73
N THR A 311 48.85 -32.56 -27.89
CA THR A 311 49.38 -33.45 -26.84
C THR A 311 49.98 -32.66 -25.65
N THR A 312 50.04 -33.32 -24.47
CA THR A 312 50.98 -33.20 -23.32
C THR A 312 52.38 -32.67 -23.68
N THR A 313 53.12 -31.91 -22.85
CA THR A 313 54.02 -32.30 -21.71
C THR A 313 54.62 -31.04 -21.08
N THR A 314 55.14 -30.91 -19.85
CA THR A 314 55.48 -31.76 -18.66
C THR A 314 55.62 -30.78 -17.45
N THR A 315 56.00 -31.04 -16.17
CA THR A 315 56.48 -32.10 -15.22
C THR A 315 56.20 -31.49 -13.81
N THR A 316 56.16 -32.10 -12.61
CA THR A 316 56.39 -33.43 -11.96
C THR A 316 55.62 -33.38 -10.61
N SER A 317 55.09 -34.44 -10.01
CA SER A 317 55.74 -35.53 -9.22
C SER A 317 56.61 -35.04 -8.04
N ALA A 318 56.55 -35.56 -6.80
CA ALA A 318 55.61 -36.45 -6.07
C ALA A 318 55.88 -36.26 -4.54
N THR A 319 55.12 -36.75 -3.54
CA THR A 319 55.07 -38.16 -3.05
C THR A 319 54.21 -38.24 -1.76
N THR A 320 53.23 -39.16 -1.73
CA THR A 320 52.83 -40.18 -0.69
C THR A 320 53.16 -39.96 0.84
N THR A 321 52.49 -40.51 1.89
CA THR A 321 51.67 -41.74 2.07
C THR A 321 50.90 -41.79 3.43
N THR A 322 49.72 -42.45 3.51
CA THR A 322 49.13 -43.23 4.69
C THR A 322 48.90 -42.55 6.07
N THR A 323 48.10 -43.02 7.05
CA THR A 323 47.13 -44.16 7.25
C THR A 323 46.20 -43.90 8.46
N THR A 324 44.98 -44.49 8.48
CA THR A 324 44.16 -44.92 9.67
C THR A 324 43.75 -43.90 10.76
N SER A 325 42.82 -44.15 11.71
CA SER A 325 41.52 -44.88 11.83
C SER A 325 41.03 -44.77 13.30
N ALA A 326 39.74 -45.06 13.56
CA ALA A 326 39.09 -45.27 14.88
C ALA A 326 38.85 -43.99 15.76
N THR A 327 37.62 -43.70 16.23
CA THR A 327 36.85 -44.27 17.39
C THR A 327 37.45 -43.81 18.74
N THR A 328 36.72 -43.14 19.65
CA THR A 328 35.74 -43.76 20.58
C THR A 328 34.88 -42.70 21.32
N THR A 329 33.75 -43.14 21.88
CA THR A 329 32.87 -42.59 22.95
C THR A 329 33.62 -41.88 24.13
N THR A 330 33.02 -41.09 25.05
CA THR A 330 31.80 -41.34 25.87
C THR A 330 31.29 -40.09 26.63
N THR A 331 29.95 -39.92 26.69
CA THR A 331 29.01 -39.46 27.77
C THR A 331 29.39 -38.53 28.96
N THR A 332 28.32 -37.96 29.56
CA THR A 332 28.15 -37.37 30.93
C THR A 332 28.76 -35.98 31.22
N SER A 333 28.32 -35.22 32.25
CA SER A 333 26.99 -34.89 32.82
C SER A 333 27.19 -33.98 34.06
N ALA A 334 26.25 -33.08 34.36
CA ALA A 334 26.13 -32.33 35.64
C ALA A 334 27.28 -31.35 35.99
N THR A 335 27.19 -30.38 36.94
CA THR A 335 26.12 -29.50 37.48
C THR A 335 26.81 -28.36 38.28
N THR A 336 26.07 -27.33 38.72
CA THR A 336 26.37 -26.40 39.84
C THR A 336 27.37 -25.23 39.65
N THR A 337 26.85 -24.01 39.85
CA THR A 337 27.39 -22.86 40.64
C THR A 337 28.91 -22.69 40.76
N THR A 338 29.46 -21.48 40.56
CA THR A 338 29.35 -20.36 41.54
C THR A 338 29.72 -19.01 40.89
N ALA A 339 29.23 -17.90 41.43
CA ALA A 339 29.57 -16.55 40.97
C ALA A 339 30.65 -15.87 41.82
N THR A 340 31.67 -15.29 41.20
CA THR A 340 32.52 -14.25 41.83
C THR A 340 33.05 -13.29 40.75
N THR A 341 33.22 -12.03 41.11
CA THR A 341 33.78 -10.94 40.29
C THR A 341 35.28 -11.06 40.03
N SER A 342 35.73 -10.56 38.88
CA SER A 342 37.11 -10.10 38.69
C SER A 342 37.19 -8.93 37.70
N THR A 343 38.21 -8.09 37.86
CA THR A 343 38.36 -6.77 37.22
C THR A 343 39.08 -6.79 35.87
N THR A 344 38.97 -5.67 35.15
CA THR A 344 39.65 -5.34 33.88
C THR A 344 41.18 -5.44 33.95
N THR A 345 41.80 -5.99 32.89
CA THR A 345 43.16 -5.65 32.46
C THR A 345 43.23 -5.61 30.94
N THR A 346 43.79 -4.55 30.38
CA THR A 346 43.86 -4.31 28.93
C THR A 346 45.21 -4.76 28.36
N ALA A 347 45.20 -5.47 27.23
CA ALA A 347 46.41 -5.69 26.42
C ALA A 347 46.05 -5.70 24.92
N THR A 348 46.74 -4.87 24.13
CA THR A 348 46.58 -4.74 22.68
C THR A 348 47.58 -5.59 21.90
N THR A 349 47.20 -6.10 20.73
CA THR A 349 47.89 -5.91 19.43
C THR A 349 46.97 -6.38 18.30
N ALA A 350 47.12 -5.85 17.08
CA ALA A 350 46.16 -5.94 15.99
C ALA A 350 46.51 -6.96 14.89
N THR A 351 45.50 -7.36 14.11
CA THR A 351 45.65 -7.81 12.72
C THR A 351 44.57 -7.15 11.84
N THR A 352 44.84 -7.04 10.53
CA THR A 352 44.17 -6.11 9.61
C THR A 352 42.87 -6.64 9.00
N SER A 353 41.84 -5.79 8.92
CA SER A 353 40.64 -6.02 8.10
C SER A 353 40.68 -5.21 6.80
N THR A 354 40.29 -5.84 5.69
CA THR A 354 40.08 -5.18 4.39
C THR A 354 38.70 -4.54 4.33
N SER A 355 38.63 -3.27 3.97
CA SER A 355 37.39 -2.48 4.05
C SER A 355 36.57 -2.54 2.76
N THR A 356 35.58 -3.44 2.69
CA THR A 356 34.41 -3.26 1.82
C THR A 356 33.35 -2.43 2.56
N SER A 357 33.13 -1.20 2.12
CA SER A 357 32.29 -0.21 2.81
C SER A 357 30.79 -0.41 2.58
N THR A 358 30.23 -1.51 3.09
CA THR A 358 28.79 -1.61 3.35
C THR A 358 28.44 -0.80 4.59
N ILE A 359 27.48 0.12 4.48
CA ILE A 359 26.96 0.88 5.63
C ILE A 359 26.05 -0.06 6.43
N TYR A 360 26.65 -0.82 7.34
CA TYR A 360 25.93 -1.59 8.33
C TYR A 360 25.39 -0.62 9.40
N LEU A 361 24.14 -0.19 9.26
CA LEU A 361 23.44 0.44 10.38
C LEU A 361 23.38 -0.59 11.50
N PRO A 362 23.99 -0.34 12.68
CA PRO A 362 23.88 -1.27 13.79
C PRO A 362 22.41 -1.41 14.21
N PRO A 363 21.98 -2.57 14.72
CA PRO A 363 20.66 -2.68 15.33
C PRO A 363 20.53 -1.60 16.40
N ILE A 364 19.44 -0.82 16.35
CA ILE A 364 19.21 0.26 17.31
C ILE A 364 19.14 -0.37 18.69
N GLN A 365 20.17 -0.13 19.50
CA GLN A 365 20.21 -0.60 20.88
C GLN A 365 18.96 -0.04 21.58
N PRO A 366 18.14 -0.89 22.24
CA PRO A 366 16.91 -0.43 22.87
C PRO A 366 17.22 0.70 23.86
N CYS A 367 16.24 1.55 24.14
CA CYS A 367 16.35 2.45 25.29
C CYS A 367 16.45 1.58 26.55
N MET A 368 17.68 1.39 27.02
CA MET A 368 17.92 1.01 28.40
C MET A 368 17.17 1.98 29.29
N GLU A 369 16.62 1.46 30.39
CA GLU A 369 15.93 2.27 31.36
C GLU A 369 16.83 3.44 31.79
N LEU A 370 16.22 4.60 32.12
CA LEU A 370 16.96 5.74 32.67
C LEU A 370 17.90 5.20 33.77
N PRO A 371 19.23 5.39 33.64
CA PRO A 371 20.20 4.72 34.50
C PRO A 371 19.85 5.03 35.95
N THR A 372 20.01 4.04 36.84
CA THR A 372 19.41 4.03 38.20
C THR A 372 19.85 5.15 39.15
N ASN A 373 20.67 6.10 38.68
CA ASN A 373 20.77 7.44 39.26
C ASN A 373 20.80 8.51 38.15
N PRO A 374 19.65 9.02 37.66
CA PRO A 374 19.56 10.10 36.70
C PRO A 374 19.24 11.41 37.46
N GLN A 375 20.04 11.72 38.49
CA GLN A 375 19.72 12.74 39.50
C GLN A 375 18.35 12.51 40.14
N VAL A 376 18.23 11.47 40.98
CA VAL A 376 17.09 11.39 41.90
C VAL A 376 17.14 12.62 42.80
N CYS A 377 16.12 13.45 42.73
CA CYS A 377 15.97 14.66 43.54
C CYS A 377 16.15 14.30 45.02
N GLN A 378 17.15 14.89 45.68
CA GLN A 378 17.48 14.55 47.07
C GLN A 378 16.29 14.80 48.01
N TYR A 379 15.47 15.80 47.67
CA TYR A 379 14.10 16.00 48.16
C TYR A 379 13.21 16.42 46.99
N VAL A 380 11.92 16.11 47.05
CA VAL A 380 10.90 16.63 46.13
C VAL A 380 10.10 17.70 46.88
N GLU A 381 10.02 18.90 46.34
CA GLU A 381 9.24 19.98 46.95
C GLU A 381 7.80 19.97 46.42
N VAL A 382 6.85 19.75 47.34
CA VAL A 382 5.43 19.94 47.05
C VAL A 382 5.13 21.45 47.04
N LYS A 383 4.46 21.90 45.99
CA LYS A 383 4.02 23.28 45.77
C LYS A 383 2.53 23.29 45.45
N TYR A 384 1.87 24.42 45.68
CA TYR A 384 0.43 24.59 45.49
C TYR A 384 0.18 25.77 44.57
N TRP A 385 -0.73 25.63 43.61
CA TRP A 385 -1.04 26.68 42.63
C TRP A 385 -1.58 27.95 43.29
N SER A 386 -2.42 27.81 44.32
CA SER A 386 -3.07 28.91 45.04
C SER A 386 -2.09 29.94 45.64
N ILE A 387 -0.94 29.49 46.13
CA ILE A 387 0.00 30.27 46.95
C ILE A 387 1.06 30.94 46.06
N ASP A 388 0.97 32.26 45.90
CA ASP A 388 1.92 33.05 45.09
C ASP A 388 3.38 32.90 45.55
N ALA A 389 3.60 32.82 46.87
CA ALA A 389 4.92 32.58 47.47
C ALA A 389 5.52 31.18 47.17
N HIS A 390 4.77 30.26 46.56
CA HIS A 390 5.32 28.99 46.07
C HIS A 390 5.92 29.10 44.66
N TRP A 391 5.64 30.17 43.92
CA TRP A 391 6.17 30.43 42.58
C TRP A 391 7.58 31.02 42.60
N THR A 392 8.48 30.37 43.34
CA THR A 392 9.92 30.68 43.38
C THR A 392 10.70 29.96 42.26
N PHE A 393 10.01 29.28 41.35
CA PHE A 393 10.59 28.47 40.29
C PHE A 393 10.08 28.90 38.89
N GLY A 394 10.97 28.90 37.91
CA GLY A 394 10.70 29.26 36.52
C GLY A 394 11.98 29.25 35.69
N PRO A 395 11.91 29.37 34.35
CA PRO A 395 13.11 29.46 33.50
C PRO A 395 13.73 30.85 33.61
N GLN A 396 15.07 30.96 33.57
CA GLN A 396 15.77 32.25 33.60
C GLN A 396 15.35 33.20 32.47
N ASP A 397 14.93 32.64 31.32
CA ASP A 397 14.44 33.38 30.15
C ASP A 397 13.11 34.13 30.37
N TYR A 398 12.39 33.87 31.47
CA TYR A 398 11.11 34.52 31.82
C TYR A 398 11.17 35.11 33.24
N PRO A 399 11.86 36.25 33.45
CA PRO A 399 12.15 36.80 34.77
C PRO A 399 10.92 37.30 35.57
N ASN A 400 9.74 37.35 34.96
CA ASN A 400 8.54 37.99 35.53
C ASN A 400 7.80 37.15 36.59
N TRP A 401 8.27 35.94 36.91
CA TRP A 401 7.51 34.94 37.69
C TRP A 401 7.80 34.86 39.18
N VAL A 402 8.90 35.45 39.65
CA VAL A 402 9.43 35.15 40.99
C VAL A 402 8.50 35.70 42.09
N GLY A 403 7.71 34.81 42.69
CA GLY A 403 6.77 35.12 43.78
C GLY A 403 5.36 35.50 43.35
N VAL A 404 4.96 35.30 42.09
CA VAL A 404 3.60 35.59 41.58
C VAL A 404 3.15 34.49 40.61
N LYS A 405 1.93 33.96 40.78
CA LYS A 405 1.43 32.84 39.96
C LYS A 405 1.06 33.21 38.52
N PRO A 406 1.00 32.24 37.58
CA PRO A 406 0.63 32.47 36.20
C PRO A 406 -0.71 33.19 36.00
N SER A 407 -0.74 34.06 35.00
CA SER A 407 -1.92 34.79 34.53
C SER A 407 -2.39 34.27 33.16
N ASN A 408 -3.44 34.89 32.60
CA ASN A 408 -4.09 34.42 31.39
C ASN A 408 -3.22 34.59 30.13
N GLY A 409 -3.12 33.53 29.33
CA GLY A 409 -2.35 33.46 28.09
C GLY A 409 -0.85 33.18 28.28
N ASN A 410 -0.42 32.78 29.49
CA ASN A 410 1.00 32.60 29.80
C ASN A 410 1.49 31.14 29.64
N ASN A 411 2.79 30.99 29.38
CA ASN A 411 3.48 29.69 29.39
C ASN A 411 3.83 29.31 30.83
N VAL A 412 3.63 28.05 31.21
CA VAL A 412 3.91 27.51 32.54
C VAL A 412 4.97 26.41 32.42
N TYR A 413 5.97 26.45 33.30
CA TYR A 413 7.04 25.44 33.36
C TYR A 413 7.17 24.89 34.78
N VAL A 414 7.01 23.58 34.92
CA VAL A 414 7.19 22.86 36.18
C VAL A 414 8.49 22.05 36.08
N PRO A 415 9.60 22.52 36.68
CA PRO A 415 10.89 21.86 36.59
C PRO A 415 10.93 20.56 37.38
N ARG A 416 12.02 19.79 37.19
CA ARG A 416 12.31 18.60 37.98
C ARG A 416 12.35 18.94 39.48
N CYS A 417 12.07 17.95 40.30
CA CYS A 417 12.00 18.05 41.77
C CYS A 417 10.85 18.90 42.34
N ILE A 418 10.01 19.52 41.50
CA ILE A 418 8.75 20.15 41.93
C ILE A 418 7.57 19.20 41.69
N TRP A 419 6.69 19.08 42.68
CA TRP A 419 5.36 18.47 42.58
C TRP A 419 4.32 19.57 42.80
N LEU A 420 3.70 20.04 41.72
CA LEU A 420 2.72 21.13 41.75
C LEU A 420 1.30 20.57 41.85
N ILE A 421 0.64 20.82 42.98
CA ILE A 421 -0.78 20.55 43.20
C ILE A 421 -1.60 21.70 42.60
N ILE A 422 -2.58 21.36 41.77
CA ILE A 422 -3.62 22.27 41.30
C ILE A 422 -4.79 22.21 42.28
N ASP A 423 -4.87 23.21 43.15
CA ASP A 423 -5.78 23.34 44.29
C ASP A 423 -6.74 24.54 44.16
N TYR A 424 -6.67 25.26 43.04
CA TYR A 424 -7.36 26.54 42.80
C TYR A 424 -7.62 26.74 41.30
N PRO A 425 -8.69 27.45 40.90
CA PRO A 425 -9.02 27.69 39.49
C PRO A 425 -7.85 28.23 38.65
N LEU A 426 -7.65 27.62 37.49
CA LEU A 426 -6.60 27.98 36.53
C LEU A 426 -7.03 29.12 35.60
N PRO A 427 -6.11 30.01 35.19
CA PRO A 427 -6.31 30.86 34.02
C PRO A 427 -6.19 30.04 32.73
N THR A 428 -6.44 30.65 31.56
CA THR A 428 -6.05 30.01 30.29
C THR A 428 -4.52 29.94 30.21
N ILE A 429 -3.97 28.74 30.13
CA ILE A 429 -2.53 28.51 29.96
C ILE A 429 -2.24 28.44 28.46
N ARG A 430 -1.17 29.07 27.97
CA ARG A 430 -0.81 28.95 26.55
C ARG A 430 -0.08 27.63 26.29
N ALA A 431 1.02 27.38 26.99
CA ALA A 431 1.70 26.09 26.94
C ALA A 431 2.17 25.65 28.34
N LEU A 432 1.94 24.39 28.69
CA LEU A 432 2.35 23.78 29.96
C LEU A 432 3.46 22.75 29.71
N ARG A 433 4.68 22.99 30.19
CA ARG A 433 5.78 22.01 30.16
C ARG A 433 6.04 21.45 31.57
N ILE A 434 6.09 20.13 31.67
CA ILE A 434 6.20 19.37 32.91
C ILE A 434 7.44 18.48 32.83
N ASP A 435 8.52 18.91 33.49
CA ASP A 435 9.70 18.08 33.78
C ASP A 435 9.62 17.49 35.20
N GLY A 436 8.82 18.09 36.10
CA GLY A 436 8.48 17.57 37.43
C GLY A 436 7.16 16.79 37.47
N VAL A 437 6.30 17.05 38.47
CA VAL A 437 4.95 16.47 38.57
C VAL A 437 3.91 17.59 38.63
N VAL A 438 2.77 17.41 37.95
CA VAL A 438 1.55 18.19 38.13
C VAL A 438 0.41 17.25 38.48
N GLU A 439 -0.36 17.57 39.51
CA GLU A 439 -1.48 16.77 39.98
C GLU A 439 -2.69 17.64 40.32
N PHE A 440 -3.89 17.23 39.89
CA PHE A 440 -5.13 17.89 40.28
C PHE A 440 -5.57 17.45 41.69
N GLN A 441 -5.93 18.40 42.55
CA GLN A 441 -6.36 18.10 43.92
C GLN A 441 -7.69 17.33 43.93
N GLN A 442 -7.68 16.20 44.62
CA GLN A 442 -8.85 15.34 44.85
C GLN A 442 -9.96 16.05 45.63
N GLY A 443 -11.21 15.68 45.38
CA GLY A 443 -12.40 16.24 46.07
C GLY A 443 -12.87 17.59 45.53
N GLN A 444 -12.36 18.02 44.37
CA GLN A 444 -12.65 19.33 43.77
C GLN A 444 -12.95 19.22 42.26
N ASN A 445 -13.59 20.25 41.71
CA ASN A 445 -13.80 20.37 40.27
C ASN A 445 -12.74 21.31 39.66
N HIS A 446 -12.10 20.91 38.57
CA HIS A 446 -11.05 21.66 37.88
C HIS A 446 -11.36 21.87 36.41
N ILE A 447 -10.93 23.01 35.86
CA ILE A 447 -10.96 23.31 34.43
C ILE A 447 -9.56 23.80 34.04
N MET A 448 -8.97 23.21 33.01
CA MET A 448 -7.67 23.61 32.44
C MET A 448 -7.85 23.92 30.95
N SER A 449 -7.98 25.21 30.61
CA SER A 449 -7.95 25.67 29.22
C SER A 449 -6.50 25.84 28.76
N VAL A 450 -6.06 25.08 27.75
CA VAL A 450 -4.65 25.04 27.33
C VAL A 450 -4.43 24.73 25.84
N ASP A 451 -3.52 25.44 25.16
CA ASP A 451 -3.23 25.16 23.74
C ASP A 451 -2.31 23.95 23.54
N THR A 452 -1.37 23.70 24.47
CA THR A 452 -0.37 22.62 24.35
C THR A 452 0.17 22.17 25.71
N ILE A 453 0.30 20.85 25.92
CA ILE A 453 0.96 20.25 27.08
C ILE A 453 2.19 19.45 26.63
N VAL A 454 3.30 19.53 27.36
CA VAL A 454 4.56 18.83 27.09
C VAL A 454 5.07 18.14 28.37
N ILE A 455 4.91 16.82 28.48
CA ILE A 455 5.36 16.03 29.62
C ILE A 455 6.76 15.48 29.32
N ASN A 456 7.81 16.22 29.69
CA ASN A 456 9.20 15.94 29.33
C ASN A 456 9.92 15.13 30.42
N GLY A 457 9.61 13.83 30.51
CA GLY A 457 10.11 12.93 31.55
C GLY A 457 9.42 13.09 32.92
N GLY A 458 8.69 14.20 33.13
CA GLY A 458 7.82 14.42 34.27
C GLY A 458 6.51 13.63 34.22
N ARG A 459 5.48 14.09 34.95
CA ARG A 459 4.18 13.41 35.03
C ARG A 459 2.99 14.37 35.20
N LEU A 460 1.89 14.12 34.50
CA LEU A 460 0.59 14.77 34.73
C LEU A 460 -0.39 13.74 35.33
N ILE A 461 -1.06 14.09 36.43
CA ILE A 461 -1.91 13.21 37.23
C ILE A 461 -3.31 13.82 37.37
N ALA A 462 -4.31 13.16 36.80
CA ALA A 462 -5.74 13.40 37.01
C ALA A 462 -6.37 12.12 37.58
N GLY A 463 -6.07 11.83 38.85
CA GLY A 463 -6.31 10.53 39.47
C GLY A 463 -5.22 9.50 39.15
N LEU A 464 -5.32 8.34 39.81
CA LEU A 464 -4.38 7.22 39.72
C LEU A 464 -5.13 5.90 39.46
N PRO A 465 -4.49 4.85 38.91
CA PRO A 465 -5.13 3.54 38.70
C PRO A 465 -5.72 2.93 39.97
N THR A 466 -5.12 3.21 41.13
CA THR A 466 -5.54 2.74 42.46
C THR A 466 -6.29 3.79 43.28
N ALA A 467 -6.37 5.03 42.79
CA ALA A 467 -7.10 6.14 43.43
C ALA A 467 -7.67 7.06 42.33
N PRO A 468 -8.75 6.66 41.65
CA PRO A 468 -9.36 7.44 40.59
C PRO A 468 -9.82 8.81 41.08
N PHE A 469 -9.94 9.78 40.18
CA PHE A 469 -10.23 11.16 40.52
C PHE A 469 -11.66 11.33 41.03
N ASN A 470 -11.79 11.83 42.25
CA ASN A 470 -13.05 12.14 42.90
C ASN A 470 -13.37 13.63 42.75
N GLY A 471 -14.26 13.96 41.81
CA GLY A 471 -14.53 15.32 41.33
C GLY A 471 -14.63 15.34 39.81
N ASN A 472 -14.69 16.51 39.17
CA ASN A 472 -14.73 16.63 37.71
C ASN A 472 -13.51 17.39 37.18
N ILE A 473 -12.96 16.99 36.03
CA ILE A 473 -11.82 17.64 35.36
C ILE A 473 -12.13 17.82 33.88
N ASP A 474 -12.16 19.07 33.41
CA ASP A 474 -12.20 19.41 31.99
C ASP A 474 -10.84 19.95 31.52
N ILE A 475 -10.10 19.17 30.75
CA ILE A 475 -8.90 19.62 30.01
C ILE A 475 -9.36 20.12 28.64
N ILE A 476 -9.53 21.43 28.51
CA ILE A 476 -10.05 22.09 27.31
C ILE A 476 -8.88 22.49 26.41
N MET A 477 -8.72 21.77 25.30
CA MET A 477 -7.67 22.01 24.32
C MET A 477 -8.05 23.18 23.40
N THR A 478 -7.38 24.31 23.58
CA THR A 478 -7.64 25.59 22.89
C THR A 478 -6.73 25.82 21.68
N ASN A 479 -6.90 26.93 20.96
CA ASN A 479 -6.00 27.33 19.87
C ASN A 479 -5.80 28.85 19.80
N SER A 480 -5.15 29.44 20.80
CA SER A 480 -4.76 30.87 20.82
C SER A 480 -3.50 31.19 19.98
N GLY A 481 -2.98 30.20 19.25
CA GLY A 481 -1.88 30.31 18.29
C GLY A 481 -0.68 29.43 18.64
N SER A 482 0.41 29.57 17.88
CA SER A 482 1.60 28.71 18.05
C SER A 482 2.22 28.82 19.46
N PRO A 483 2.59 27.69 20.11
CA PRO A 483 3.22 27.69 21.41
C PRO A 483 4.71 28.04 21.33
N THR A 484 5.15 28.99 22.17
CA THR A 484 6.52 29.51 22.24
C THR A 484 7.36 28.89 23.36
N ILE A 485 7.07 27.64 23.72
CA ILE A 485 7.73 26.93 24.81
C ILE A 485 8.97 26.17 24.31
N GLN A 486 10.05 26.16 25.08
CA GLN A 486 11.26 25.39 24.70
C GLN A 486 10.94 23.89 24.67
N ARG A 487 10.92 23.34 23.45
CA ARG A 487 10.85 21.90 23.16
C ARG A 487 12.21 21.26 23.50
N PRO A 488 12.28 19.95 23.79
CA PRO A 488 13.56 19.23 23.72
C PRO A 488 14.18 19.41 22.33
N GLN A 489 15.50 19.51 22.24
CA GLN A 489 16.21 19.54 20.96
C GLN A 489 15.77 18.35 20.08
N ASN A 490 15.71 18.48 18.76
CA ASN A 490 15.31 17.42 17.82
C ASN A 490 13.92 16.75 18.07
N PHE A 491 13.10 17.22 19.02
CA PHE A 491 11.73 16.77 19.16
C PHE A 491 10.86 17.28 17.99
N PRO A 492 9.88 16.51 17.49
CA PRO A 492 9.01 16.94 16.40
C PRO A 492 8.29 18.26 16.68
N GLU A 493 7.90 18.95 15.61
CA GLU A 493 7.17 20.20 15.73
C GLU A 493 5.81 20.01 16.44
N MET A 494 5.61 20.74 17.53
CA MET A 494 4.35 20.74 18.25
C MET A 494 3.38 21.73 17.62
N THR A 495 2.28 21.20 17.09
CA THR A 495 1.11 21.98 16.69
C THR A 495 0.26 22.34 17.92
N PRO A 496 -0.55 23.42 17.85
CA PRO A 496 -1.62 23.65 18.82
C PRO A 496 -2.59 22.46 18.92
N LYS A 497 -3.31 22.37 20.04
CA LYS A 497 -4.14 21.23 20.46
C LYS A 497 -3.36 19.92 20.63
N MET A 498 -2.11 19.96 21.08
CA MET A 498 -1.28 18.76 21.31
C MET A 498 -0.93 18.52 22.78
N ILE A 499 -1.01 17.25 23.22
CA ILE A 499 -0.41 16.74 24.44
C ILE A 499 0.76 15.84 24.04
N GLY A 500 2.00 16.29 24.23
CA GLY A 500 3.22 15.51 23.97
C GLY A 500 3.66 14.77 25.23
N VAL A 501 3.63 13.44 25.20
CA VAL A 501 3.94 12.57 26.35
C VAL A 501 5.29 11.87 26.11
N LEU A 502 6.33 12.38 26.79
CA LEU A 502 7.67 11.78 26.93
C LEU A 502 7.94 11.29 28.37
N GLY A 503 6.98 11.48 29.27
CA GLY A 503 6.95 11.02 30.66
C GLY A 503 5.65 10.28 30.95
N GLY A 504 5.04 10.50 32.11
CA GLY A 504 3.76 9.87 32.46
C GLY A 504 2.53 10.74 32.21
N LEU A 505 1.53 10.20 31.52
CA LEU A 505 0.17 10.72 31.54
C LEU A 505 -0.74 9.74 32.29
N ASP A 506 -1.35 10.18 33.38
CA ASP A 506 -2.30 9.41 34.18
C ASP A 506 -3.64 10.15 34.19
N LEU A 507 -4.66 9.62 33.48
CA LEU A 507 -6.03 10.12 33.50
C LEU A 507 -6.96 8.99 33.96
N HIS A 508 -7.56 9.11 35.14
CA HIS A 508 -8.34 8.06 35.79
C HIS A 508 -9.63 8.63 36.39
N GLY A 509 -10.74 8.56 35.65
CA GLY A 509 -12.06 8.93 36.19
C GLY A 509 -12.72 7.82 37.01
N THR A 510 -13.89 8.12 37.59
CA THR A 510 -14.66 7.24 38.46
C THR A 510 -15.08 5.95 37.73
N PRO A 511 -14.74 4.75 38.26
CA PRO A 511 -15.06 3.48 37.61
C PRO A 511 -16.56 3.23 37.38
N ARG A 512 -16.91 2.92 36.13
CA ARG A 512 -18.28 2.58 35.70
C ARG A 512 -18.57 1.08 35.65
N GLY A 513 -17.54 0.23 35.70
CA GLY A 513 -17.68 -1.23 35.59
C GLY A 513 -18.14 -1.65 34.20
N ILE A 514 -19.44 -1.58 33.94
CA ILE A 514 -20.04 -1.80 32.62
C ILE A 514 -20.04 -0.47 31.85
N THR A 515 -19.24 -0.37 30.79
CA THR A 515 -19.23 0.78 29.88
C THR A 515 -20.23 0.68 28.75
N TRP A 516 -20.56 -0.54 28.32
CA TRP A 516 -21.61 -0.80 27.34
C TRP A 516 -22.27 -2.16 27.57
N THR A 517 -23.49 -2.34 27.06
CA THR A 517 -24.20 -3.60 27.07
C THR A 517 -25.24 -3.64 25.94
N PHE A 518 -25.90 -4.78 25.76
CA PHE A 518 -26.97 -4.93 24.77
C PHE A 518 -28.33 -4.55 25.34
N LEU A 519 -29.28 -4.21 24.45
CA LEU A 519 -30.70 -4.28 24.79
C LEU A 519 -31.13 -5.72 25.12
N ALA A 520 -32.09 -5.84 26.04
CA ALA A 520 -32.81 -7.08 26.38
C ALA A 520 -34.07 -7.27 25.51
N THR A 521 -34.71 -6.18 25.10
CA THR A 521 -35.92 -6.15 24.27
C THR A 521 -35.82 -5.06 23.22
N THR A 522 -36.45 -5.25 22.05
CA THR A 522 -36.57 -4.21 21.03
C THR A 522 -37.12 -2.92 21.63
N ALA A 523 -36.45 -1.81 21.39
CA ALA A 523 -36.93 -0.47 21.72
C ALA A 523 -37.44 0.19 20.43
N ALA A 524 -38.70 0.63 20.43
CA ALA A 524 -39.36 1.17 19.25
C ALA A 524 -39.21 2.69 19.15
N SER A 525 -39.23 3.20 17.91
CA SER A 525 -39.34 4.63 17.63
C SER A 525 -40.53 5.25 18.40
N GLY A 526 -40.32 6.45 18.94
CA GLY A 526 -41.26 7.16 19.80
C GLY A 526 -41.26 6.74 21.27
N GLN A 527 -40.55 5.67 21.66
CA GLN A 527 -40.43 5.29 23.08
C GLN A 527 -39.41 6.15 23.84
N HIS A 528 -39.63 6.30 25.15
CA HIS A 528 -38.73 6.97 26.10
C HIS A 528 -38.05 5.99 27.07
N VAL A 529 -38.16 4.68 26.84
CA VAL A 529 -37.71 3.65 27.78
C VAL A 529 -36.99 2.52 27.04
N ILE A 530 -35.84 2.12 27.55
CA ILE A 530 -35.02 1.02 27.04
C ILE A 530 -34.69 0.05 28.18
N ILE A 531 -34.61 -1.24 27.86
CA ILE A 531 -34.32 -2.31 28.83
C ILE A 531 -33.00 -2.96 28.44
N LEU A 532 -32.03 -2.94 29.35
CA LEU A 532 -30.68 -3.47 29.18
C LEU A 532 -30.58 -4.94 29.60
N ARG A 533 -29.67 -5.68 28.96
CA ARG A 533 -29.40 -7.11 29.20
C ARG A 533 -28.72 -7.39 30.55
N GLN A 534 -28.00 -6.42 31.10
CA GLN A 534 -27.35 -6.51 32.42
C GLN A 534 -27.44 -5.16 33.16
N PRO A 535 -27.40 -5.14 34.51
CA PRO A 535 -27.47 -3.90 35.27
C PRO A 535 -26.22 -3.04 35.12
N VAL A 536 -26.39 -1.71 35.12
CA VAL A 536 -25.33 -0.69 35.03
C VAL A 536 -25.35 0.26 36.23
N ASN A 537 -24.23 0.95 36.49
CA ASN A 537 -24.10 1.97 37.56
C ASN A 537 -24.13 3.42 37.03
N TRP A 538 -24.75 3.62 35.86
CA TRP A 538 -24.88 4.93 35.23
C TRP A 538 -25.83 5.83 36.04
N ASN A 539 -25.81 7.14 35.78
CA ASN A 539 -26.54 8.17 36.51
C ASN A 539 -27.56 8.88 35.60
N ALA A 540 -28.56 9.53 36.20
CA ALA A 540 -29.32 10.57 35.51
C ALA A 540 -28.39 11.72 35.10
N GLY A 541 -28.57 12.24 33.89
CA GLY A 541 -27.69 13.24 33.27
C GLY A 541 -26.50 12.66 32.49
N ASP A 542 -26.19 11.37 32.62
CA ASP A 542 -25.20 10.73 31.75
C ASP A 542 -25.71 10.65 30.29
N GLU A 543 -24.80 10.72 29.33
CA GLU A 543 -25.09 10.54 27.91
C GLU A 543 -24.72 9.13 27.46
N ILE A 544 -25.60 8.54 26.65
CA ILE A 544 -25.46 7.22 26.06
C ILE A 544 -25.65 7.28 24.54
N ILE A 545 -25.05 6.33 23.84
CA ILE A 545 -25.40 5.99 22.46
C ILE A 545 -26.28 4.74 22.43
N ILE A 546 -27.12 4.63 21.40
CA ILE A 546 -27.87 3.40 21.08
C ILE A 546 -27.60 3.10 19.60
N THR A 547 -27.02 1.94 19.30
CA THR A 547 -26.52 1.64 17.94
C THR A 547 -27.63 1.29 16.96
N THR A 548 -27.49 1.69 15.69
CA THR A 548 -28.33 1.18 14.60
C THR A 548 -28.37 -0.35 14.62
N THR A 549 -29.53 -0.94 14.34
CA THR A 549 -29.70 -2.36 14.01
C THR A 549 -30.24 -2.57 12.60
N ASP A 550 -30.36 -1.49 11.86
CA ASP A 550 -30.84 -1.45 10.48
C ASP A 550 -29.65 -1.34 9.52
N THR A 551 -29.89 -0.72 8.37
CA THR A 551 -28.91 -0.57 7.32
C THR A 551 -28.15 0.76 7.40
N SER A 552 -28.70 1.79 8.04
CA SER A 552 -28.15 3.15 8.07
C SER A 552 -27.27 3.41 9.29
N ILE A 553 -26.00 3.80 9.07
CA ILE A 553 -25.11 4.22 10.17
C ILE A 553 -25.62 5.47 10.91
N TYR A 554 -26.50 6.24 10.26
CA TYR A 554 -27.01 7.50 10.78
C TYR A 554 -28.03 7.26 11.90
N HIS A 555 -28.66 6.09 11.94
CA HIS A 555 -29.65 5.68 12.95
C HIS A 555 -29.02 5.20 14.27
N THR A 556 -27.69 5.30 14.45
CA THR A 556 -27.11 5.32 15.79
C THR A 556 -27.41 6.67 16.46
N GLU A 557 -28.18 6.64 17.54
CA GLU A 557 -28.68 7.81 18.27
C GLU A 557 -27.84 8.12 19.53
N ARG A 558 -28.03 9.34 20.07
CA ARG A 558 -27.43 9.83 21.32
C ARG A 558 -28.53 10.40 22.21
N HIS A 559 -28.65 9.91 23.44
CA HIS A 559 -29.64 10.39 24.42
C HIS A 559 -28.99 10.68 25.77
N SER A 560 -29.60 11.58 26.55
CA SER A 560 -29.30 11.71 27.97
C SER A 560 -30.24 10.83 28.79
N ILE A 561 -29.73 10.25 29.88
CA ILE A 561 -30.51 9.49 30.85
C ILE A 561 -31.34 10.46 31.71
N ALA A 562 -32.66 10.31 31.70
CA ALA A 562 -33.57 11.01 32.60
C ALA A 562 -33.60 10.34 33.99
N SER A 563 -33.67 9.02 34.03
CA SER A 563 -33.60 8.20 35.25
C SER A 563 -33.27 6.73 34.95
N ILE A 564 -32.89 5.97 35.97
CA ILE A 564 -32.64 4.53 35.88
C ILE A 564 -33.41 3.81 37.00
N GLN A 565 -34.08 2.71 36.66
CA GLN A 565 -34.75 1.82 37.60
C GLN A 565 -34.04 0.44 37.60
N ASN A 566 -33.75 -0.08 38.79
CA ASN A 566 -33.12 -1.38 39.04
C ASN A 566 -31.78 -1.63 38.30
N GLY A 567 -31.13 -0.57 37.79
CA GLY A 567 -29.92 -0.65 36.98
C GLY A 567 -30.13 -1.18 35.55
N THR A 568 -31.32 -1.69 35.18
CA THR A 568 -31.58 -2.31 33.87
C THR A 568 -32.58 -1.54 33.01
N VAL A 569 -33.46 -0.72 33.60
CA VAL A 569 -34.45 0.08 32.85
C VAL A 569 -33.98 1.53 32.84
N ILE A 570 -33.70 2.07 31.66
CA ILE A 570 -33.28 3.46 31.45
C ILE A 570 -34.44 4.23 30.81
N TYR A 571 -34.71 5.42 31.35
CA TYR A 571 -35.59 6.40 30.72
C TYR A 571 -34.74 7.47 30.03
N THR A 572 -35.06 7.80 28.77
CA THR A 572 -34.36 8.82 27.97
C THR A 572 -35.08 10.17 28.04
N THR A 573 -34.31 11.27 28.05
CA THR A 573 -34.86 12.64 28.07
C THR A 573 -35.66 12.99 26.81
N THR A 574 -35.29 12.41 25.67
CA THR A 574 -35.97 12.50 24.38
C THR A 574 -36.46 11.12 23.93
N PRO A 575 -37.52 11.03 23.11
CA PRO A 575 -37.92 9.75 22.52
C PRO A 575 -36.87 9.30 21.49
N LEU A 576 -36.79 7.99 21.26
CA LEU A 576 -36.01 7.41 20.16
C LEU A 576 -36.62 7.83 18.82
N ALA A 577 -35.79 8.24 17.85
CA ALA A 577 -36.25 8.47 16.47
C ALA A 577 -36.39 7.15 15.70
N TYR A 578 -35.54 6.16 15.98
CA TYR A 578 -35.46 4.89 15.24
C TYR A 578 -35.85 3.68 16.11
N THR A 579 -35.94 2.50 15.48
CA THR A 579 -36.29 1.25 16.16
C THR A 579 -35.07 0.36 16.29
N HIS A 580 -34.65 0.12 17.53
CA HIS A 580 -33.46 -0.63 17.90
C HIS A 580 -33.85 -2.06 18.29
N ILE A 581 -33.58 -3.00 17.40
CA ILE A 581 -34.15 -4.35 17.40
C ILE A 581 -33.33 -5.29 18.31
N VAL A 582 -34.03 -6.22 18.96
CA VAL A 582 -33.44 -7.38 19.63
C VAL A 582 -33.99 -8.66 19.01
N ILE A 583 -33.10 -9.56 18.61
CA ILE A 583 -33.43 -10.83 17.95
C ILE A 583 -32.77 -11.96 18.74
N GLN A 584 -33.59 -12.71 19.48
CA GLN A 584 -33.18 -13.90 20.21
C GLN A 584 -33.76 -15.14 19.54
N ARG A 585 -32.89 -16.06 19.09
CA ARG A 585 -33.29 -17.30 18.40
C ARG A 585 -32.42 -18.48 18.82
N SER A 586 -33.05 -19.45 19.48
CA SER A 586 -32.46 -20.75 19.78
C SER A 586 -32.58 -21.71 18.58
N PHE A 587 -31.51 -22.46 18.31
CA PHE A 587 -31.44 -23.47 17.27
C PHE A 587 -31.68 -24.86 17.86
N ALA A 588 -32.04 -25.84 17.02
CA ALA A 588 -32.31 -27.21 17.46
C ALA A 588 -31.10 -27.93 18.10
N ASN A 589 -29.88 -27.40 17.90
CA ASN A 589 -28.63 -27.85 18.51
C ASN A 589 -28.27 -27.10 19.81
N GLY A 590 -29.17 -26.26 20.34
CA GLY A 590 -29.01 -25.55 21.61
C GLY A 590 -28.23 -24.23 21.56
N GLN A 591 -27.63 -23.87 20.43
CA GLN A 591 -27.00 -22.55 20.25
C GLN A 591 -28.07 -21.45 20.18
N VAL A 592 -27.72 -20.21 20.55
CA VAL A 592 -28.66 -19.07 20.54
C VAL A 592 -28.02 -17.84 19.91
N VAL A 593 -28.59 -17.39 18.79
CA VAL A 593 -28.24 -16.11 18.15
C VAL A 593 -28.98 -14.99 18.87
N ASN A 594 -28.23 -13.99 19.36
CA ASN A 594 -28.71 -12.94 20.27
C ASN A 594 -28.32 -11.52 19.79
N VAL A 595 -28.61 -11.22 18.52
CA VAL A 595 -28.33 -9.92 17.91
C VAL A 595 -29.16 -8.84 18.59
N ALA A 596 -28.56 -7.72 18.94
CA ALA A 596 -29.24 -6.61 19.61
C ALA A 596 -28.48 -5.30 19.41
N ALA A 597 -29.19 -4.16 19.44
CA ALA A 597 -28.53 -2.88 19.60
C ALA A 597 -27.69 -2.86 20.89
N ALA A 598 -26.48 -2.32 20.80
CA ALA A 598 -25.69 -1.96 21.96
C ALA A 598 -26.07 -0.56 22.46
N VAL A 599 -25.95 -0.40 23.77
CA VAL A 599 -26.08 0.86 24.50
C VAL A 599 -24.73 1.12 25.17
N GLY A 600 -24.08 2.22 24.82
CA GLY A 600 -22.74 2.57 25.29
C GLY A 600 -22.72 3.90 26.02
N LEU A 601 -22.06 3.96 27.18
CA LEU A 601 -21.86 5.18 27.95
C LEU A 601 -20.83 6.10 27.28
N LEU A 602 -21.15 7.40 27.22
CA LEU A 602 -20.18 8.45 26.86
C LEU A 602 -19.67 9.21 28.10
N THR A 603 -20.52 9.50 29.09
CA THR A 603 -20.17 10.46 30.16
C THR A 603 -19.19 9.91 31.22
N HIS A 604 -18.02 10.55 31.29
CA HIS A 604 -17.06 10.40 32.40
C HIS A 604 -16.74 11.75 33.05
N ASN A 605 -16.26 11.72 34.30
CA ASN A 605 -15.94 12.91 35.09
C ASN A 605 -14.54 13.51 34.78
N VAL A 606 -13.63 12.74 34.18
CA VAL A 606 -12.35 13.24 33.66
C VAL A 606 -12.46 13.30 32.14
N ARG A 607 -12.29 14.49 31.56
CA ARG A 607 -12.58 14.76 30.14
C ARG A 607 -11.45 15.55 29.47
N VAL A 608 -11.14 15.21 28.23
CA VAL A 608 -10.30 16.01 27.33
C VAL A 608 -11.14 16.46 26.15
N ILE A 609 -11.24 17.77 25.95
CA ILE A 609 -12.27 18.40 25.13
C ILE A 609 -11.61 19.37 24.14
N ASN A 610 -11.86 19.24 22.84
CA ASN A 610 -11.57 20.31 21.89
C ASN A 610 -12.56 21.47 22.07
N GLN A 611 -12.07 22.68 22.37
CA GLN A 611 -12.90 23.86 22.64
C GLN A 611 -13.95 24.15 21.53
N ASN A 612 -13.59 23.90 20.26
CA ASN A 612 -14.46 24.13 19.10
C ASN A 612 -14.62 22.82 18.31
N PRO A 613 -15.60 21.95 18.66
CA PRO A 613 -15.82 20.68 17.97
C PRO A 613 -16.54 20.85 16.61
N GLY A 614 -17.20 21.99 16.36
CA GLY A 614 -18.19 22.11 15.28
C GLY A 614 -17.80 22.85 13.98
N SER A 615 -16.60 23.40 13.82
CA SER A 615 -16.29 24.31 12.68
C SER A 615 -14.97 24.10 11.94
N VAL A 616 -14.11 23.18 12.38
CA VAL A 616 -12.89 22.77 11.66
C VAL A 616 -12.61 21.30 11.90
N LEU A 617 -12.13 20.60 10.87
CA LEU A 617 -11.74 19.18 10.91
C LEU A 617 -10.39 18.98 11.67
N SER A 618 -10.30 19.54 12.87
CA SER A 618 -9.06 19.74 13.62
C SER A 618 -9.33 19.72 15.12
N GLY A 619 -9.36 18.51 15.67
CA GLY A 619 -9.42 18.23 17.10
C GLY A 619 -8.05 18.24 17.77
N PHE A 620 -7.99 17.68 18.97
CA PHE A 620 -6.73 17.52 19.71
C PHE A 620 -6.04 16.18 19.46
N LYS A 621 -4.74 16.12 19.74
CA LYS A 621 -3.92 14.92 19.63
C LYS A 621 -3.06 14.69 20.87
N ILE A 622 -3.08 13.47 21.39
CA ILE A 622 -2.15 12.96 22.41
C ILE A 622 -1.09 12.13 21.69
N LEU A 623 0.18 12.56 21.75
CA LEU A 623 1.34 11.87 21.19
C LEU A 623 2.10 11.18 22.32
N VAL A 624 2.04 9.85 22.39
CA VAL A 624 2.87 9.06 23.32
C VAL A 624 4.05 8.50 22.54
N THR A 625 5.28 8.90 22.87
CA THR A 625 6.47 8.54 22.09
C THR A 625 7.72 8.43 22.96
N GLU A 626 8.77 7.82 22.42
CA GLU A 626 10.14 8.01 22.92
C GLU A 626 10.87 9.15 22.18
N TYR A 627 11.92 9.69 22.82
CA TYR A 627 12.88 10.63 22.26
C TYR A 627 14.25 10.54 23.00
N ARG A 628 15.37 10.65 22.29
CA ARG A 628 16.75 10.59 22.84
C ARG A 628 17.52 11.91 22.68
N THR A 629 18.08 12.43 23.76
CA THR A 629 18.85 13.68 23.75
C THR A 629 20.07 13.64 24.67
N ASN A 630 21.10 14.41 24.31
CA ASN A 630 22.27 14.63 25.15
C ASN A 630 21.93 15.64 26.25
N VAL A 631 21.82 15.19 27.50
CA VAL A 631 21.58 16.06 28.67
C VAL A 631 22.91 16.42 29.30
N TRP A 632 23.15 17.71 29.53
CA TRP A 632 24.31 18.20 30.28
C TRP A 632 24.19 17.87 31.77
N HIS A 633 25.24 17.31 32.36
CA HIS A 633 25.27 16.92 33.76
C HIS A 633 26.32 17.72 34.54
N ILE A 634 25.83 18.58 35.44
CA ILE A 634 26.60 19.63 36.11
C ILE A 634 27.75 19.11 36.99
N TYR A 635 27.60 17.93 37.61
CA TYR A 635 28.61 17.36 38.52
C TYR A 635 29.76 16.64 37.80
N THR A 636 29.57 16.24 36.55
CA THR A 636 30.58 15.52 35.74
C THR A 636 31.10 16.35 34.58
N ASN A 637 30.51 17.52 34.31
CA ASN A 637 30.86 18.41 33.22
C ASN A 637 30.88 17.69 31.84
N THR A 638 29.87 16.82 31.64
CA THR A 638 29.71 15.96 30.46
C THR A 638 28.25 15.91 30.00
N PHE A 639 28.06 15.55 28.73
CA PHE A 639 26.75 15.18 28.19
C PHE A 639 26.52 13.66 28.29
N TYR A 640 25.30 13.25 28.66
CA TYR A 640 24.85 11.85 28.62
C TYR A 640 23.67 11.68 27.66
N ASP A 641 23.71 10.68 26.78
CA ASP A 641 22.54 10.26 26.00
C ASP A 641 21.44 9.78 26.96
N THR A 642 20.30 10.45 26.91
CA THR A 642 19.18 10.27 27.81
C THR A 642 17.93 9.97 26.98
N CYS A 643 17.40 8.76 27.11
CA CYS A 643 16.14 8.39 26.49
C CYS A 643 14.96 8.75 27.41
N TYR A 644 14.10 9.64 26.93
CA TYR A 644 12.79 9.91 27.51
C TYR A 644 11.77 9.02 26.80
N LYS A 645 11.02 8.23 27.56
CA LYS A 645 10.05 7.26 27.03
C LYS A 645 8.70 7.50 27.70
N GLY A 646 7.74 7.96 26.89
CA GLY A 646 6.38 8.23 27.33
C GLY A 646 5.59 6.96 27.67
N TYR A 647 4.66 7.11 28.60
CA TYR A 647 3.62 6.13 28.89
C TYR A 647 2.28 6.84 29.19
N ALA A 648 1.17 6.19 28.87
CA ALA A 648 -0.17 6.73 29.13
C ALA A 648 -1.05 5.67 29.80
N ARG A 649 -1.49 5.95 31.02
CA ARG A 649 -2.48 5.16 31.76
C ARG A 649 -3.78 5.94 31.71
N LEU A 650 -4.73 5.42 30.92
CA LEU A 650 -5.99 6.10 30.63
C LEU A 650 -7.12 5.17 31.01
N SER A 651 -7.95 5.55 31.97
CA SER A 651 -9.18 4.82 32.26
C SER A 651 -10.36 5.69 32.64
N ASN A 652 -11.58 5.25 32.31
CA ASN A 652 -12.82 5.95 32.66
C ASN A 652 -12.74 7.45 32.34
N THR A 653 -12.19 7.76 31.16
CA THR A 653 -11.89 9.12 30.68
C THR A 653 -12.58 9.35 29.34
N GLN A 654 -13.16 10.53 29.14
CA GLN A 654 -13.92 10.89 27.95
C GLN A 654 -13.10 11.82 27.03
N PHE A 655 -13.04 11.51 25.74
CA PHE A 655 -12.30 12.27 24.72
C PHE A 655 -13.27 12.83 23.67
N ILE A 656 -13.48 14.16 23.65
CA ILE A 656 -14.50 14.84 22.81
C ILE A 656 -13.82 15.74 21.77
N GLY A 657 -14.10 15.52 20.48
CA GLY A 657 -13.51 16.33 19.41
C GLY A 657 -12.02 16.03 19.22
N PHE A 658 -11.67 14.75 19.24
CA PHE A 658 -10.29 14.25 19.15
C PHE A 658 -9.82 14.10 17.69
N ALA A 659 -8.53 13.81 17.53
CA ALA A 659 -7.82 13.60 16.28
C ALA A 659 -7.77 14.81 15.33
N GLN A 660 -6.93 14.72 14.30
CA GLN A 660 -6.78 15.74 13.26
C GLN A 660 -6.98 15.11 11.88
N PHE A 661 -7.80 15.74 11.05
CA PHE A 661 -8.11 15.24 9.71
C PHE A 661 -6.89 15.29 8.79
N ASP A 662 -6.89 14.50 7.72
CA ASP A 662 -5.87 14.57 6.68
C ASP A 662 -6.46 14.29 5.28
N ASP A 663 -6.20 15.20 4.34
CA ASP A 663 -6.40 14.92 2.91
C ASP A 663 -5.42 13.84 2.42
N SER A 664 -4.27 13.68 3.10
CA SER A 664 -3.24 12.71 2.71
C SER A 664 -3.61 11.31 3.21
N TYR A 665 -3.88 10.42 2.25
CA TYR A 665 -4.12 9.00 2.51
C TYR A 665 -2.90 8.29 3.13
N LEU A 666 -1.69 8.86 3.00
CA LEU A 666 -0.42 8.28 3.47
C LEU A 666 -0.12 8.45 4.96
N SER A 667 -0.70 9.45 5.65
CA SER A 667 -0.36 9.72 7.06
C SER A 667 -1.38 9.12 8.02
N ASP A 668 -0.86 8.49 9.07
CA ASP A 668 -1.64 7.85 10.14
C ASP A 668 -1.20 8.39 11.52
N SER A 669 -0.41 9.46 11.53
CA SER A 669 0.14 10.09 12.73
C SER A 669 -0.77 11.18 13.31
N ARG A 670 -2.07 11.16 12.97
CA ARG A 670 -3.07 12.17 13.39
C ARG A 670 -4.24 11.61 14.20
N SER A 671 -4.14 10.36 14.65
CA SER A 671 -5.07 9.73 15.59
C SER A 671 -5.22 10.53 16.88
N GLY A 672 -6.35 10.39 17.58
CA GLY A 672 -6.65 11.09 18.83
C GLY A 672 -5.63 10.78 19.92
N ILE A 673 -5.34 9.50 20.10
CA ILE A 673 -4.17 9.00 20.83
C ILE A 673 -3.28 8.27 19.82
N TYR A 674 -2.03 8.73 19.66
CA TYR A 674 -1.05 8.16 18.75
C TYR A 674 0.17 7.65 19.52
N MET A 675 0.35 6.33 19.55
CA MET A 675 1.43 5.64 20.28
C MET A 675 2.56 5.23 19.32
N ASN A 676 3.71 5.90 19.41
CA ASN A 676 4.79 5.80 18.44
C ASN A 676 6.12 5.36 19.06
N ARG A 677 6.69 4.26 18.55
CA ARG A 677 8.00 3.72 18.96
C ARG A 677 8.09 3.42 20.46
N LEU A 678 6.99 2.96 21.08
CA LEU A 678 7.05 2.55 22.48
C LEU A 678 7.71 1.16 22.65
N GLY A 679 7.93 0.42 21.55
CA GLY A 679 8.56 -0.91 21.61
C GLY A 679 7.76 -1.87 22.49
N ASP A 680 8.44 -2.68 23.28
CA ASP A 680 7.79 -3.65 24.17
C ASP A 680 7.19 -3.03 25.44
N TYR A 681 6.08 -3.63 25.88
CA TYR A 681 5.34 -3.29 27.09
C TYR A 681 6.24 -3.31 28.33
N ASN A 682 6.23 -2.21 29.09
CA ASN A 682 7.00 -2.06 30.31
C ASN A 682 6.09 -2.21 31.54
N THR A 683 6.38 -3.17 32.41
CA THR A 683 5.58 -3.46 33.62
C THR A 683 5.66 -2.36 34.69
N TRP A 684 6.75 -1.61 34.76
CA TRP A 684 6.94 -0.48 35.69
C TRP A 684 6.25 0.81 35.20
N ARG A 685 6.09 0.95 33.88
CA ARG A 685 5.47 2.09 33.19
C ARG A 685 4.45 1.59 32.16
N PRO A 686 3.39 0.89 32.58
CA PRO A 686 2.44 0.29 31.65
C PRO A 686 1.66 1.38 30.93
N THR A 687 1.35 1.12 29.66
CA THR A 687 0.46 1.96 28.85
C THR A 687 -0.79 1.16 28.51
N PHE A 688 -1.96 1.74 28.72
CA PHE A 688 -3.26 1.10 28.49
C PHE A 688 -4.36 2.14 28.26
N ILE A 689 -5.44 1.72 27.59
CA ILE A 689 -6.66 2.50 27.42
C ILE A 689 -7.84 1.59 27.81
N ASP A 690 -8.39 1.79 28.99
CA ASP A 690 -9.42 0.92 29.57
C ASP A 690 -10.70 1.68 29.96
N ALA A 691 -11.86 1.21 29.50
CA ALA A 691 -13.15 1.78 29.88
C ALA A 691 -13.29 3.29 29.59
N CYS A 692 -12.63 3.80 28.55
CA CYS A 692 -12.73 5.20 28.10
C CYS A 692 -13.80 5.37 27.01
N SER A 693 -14.28 6.60 26.83
CA SER A 693 -15.18 6.97 25.74
C SER A 693 -14.53 7.94 24.76
N PHE A 694 -14.87 7.80 23.48
CA PHE A 694 -14.36 8.63 22.39
C PHE A 694 -15.53 9.12 21.54
N ASP A 695 -15.72 10.43 21.47
CA ASP A 695 -16.84 11.09 20.79
C ASP A 695 -16.35 12.11 19.75
N SER A 696 -16.88 12.02 18.53
CA SER A 696 -16.76 13.03 17.48
C SER A 696 -15.31 13.25 17.01
N GLY A 697 -14.71 12.20 16.44
CA GLY A 697 -13.30 12.13 16.05
C GLY A 697 -13.02 12.41 14.57
N PHE A 698 -12.01 13.22 14.27
CA PHE A 698 -11.62 13.57 12.89
C PHE A 698 -10.62 12.62 12.23
N ASN A 699 -10.25 11.53 12.90
CA ASN A 699 -9.37 10.44 12.45
C ASN A 699 -9.49 9.31 13.49
N ALA A 700 -8.72 8.23 13.34
CA ALA A 700 -8.70 7.12 14.31
C ALA A 700 -8.62 7.57 15.78
N ALA A 701 -9.41 6.96 16.68
CA ALA A 701 -9.36 7.23 18.11
C ALA A 701 -8.02 6.80 18.72
N VAL A 702 -7.55 5.60 18.36
CA VAL A 702 -6.23 5.10 18.73
C VAL A 702 -5.49 4.64 17.48
N GLY A 703 -4.26 5.14 17.29
CA GLY A 703 -3.34 4.69 16.25
C GLY A 703 -1.98 4.31 16.84
N MET A 704 -1.38 3.24 16.33
CA MET A 704 -0.15 2.66 16.87
C MET A 704 0.92 2.50 15.78
N GLN A 705 2.16 2.85 16.09
CA GLN A 705 3.33 2.52 15.26
C GLN A 705 4.48 1.99 16.12
N SER A 706 4.98 0.78 15.82
CA SER A 706 6.16 0.19 16.47
C SER A 706 6.03 0.13 18.01
N THR A 707 4.89 -0.41 18.45
CA THR A 707 4.44 -0.44 19.86
C THR A 707 3.72 -1.77 20.10
N ASN A 708 4.11 -2.48 21.18
CA ASN A 708 3.75 -3.87 21.43
C ASN A 708 3.15 -4.06 22.84
N GLY A 709 2.31 -5.08 23.02
CA GLY A 709 1.77 -5.51 24.31
C GLY A 709 0.75 -4.56 24.96
N ILE A 710 0.18 -3.60 24.22
CA ILE A 710 -0.79 -2.63 24.76
C ILE A 710 -2.19 -3.25 24.82
N PRO A 711 -2.90 -3.17 25.96
CA PRO A 711 -4.33 -3.44 26.04
C PRO A 711 -5.16 -2.18 25.77
N ILE A 712 -6.15 -2.33 24.90
CA ILE A 712 -7.20 -1.37 24.57
C ILE A 712 -8.53 -2.09 24.87
N THR A 713 -9.14 -1.81 26.01
CA THR A 713 -10.19 -2.66 26.60
C THR A 713 -11.42 -1.87 27.02
N ASN A 714 -12.61 -2.48 26.91
CA ASN A 714 -13.86 -1.93 27.45
C ASN A 714 -14.27 -0.54 26.91
N ASN A 715 -13.69 -0.04 25.82
CA ASN A 715 -13.91 1.33 25.36
C ASN A 715 -15.19 1.48 24.51
N VAL A 716 -15.76 2.68 24.50
CA VAL A 716 -16.87 3.07 23.61
C VAL A 716 -16.36 4.13 22.62
N ILE A 717 -16.35 3.82 21.33
CA ILE A 717 -15.84 4.72 20.28
C ILE A 717 -16.97 5.06 19.30
N TYR A 718 -17.31 6.35 19.22
CA TYR A 718 -18.48 6.86 18.54
C TYR A 718 -18.16 8.02 17.59
N ASN A 719 -18.86 8.06 16.45
CA ASN A 719 -18.91 9.21 15.54
C ASN A 719 -17.50 9.63 15.06
N THR A 720 -16.79 8.71 14.41
CA THR A 720 -15.37 8.88 14.06
C THR A 720 -15.09 8.70 12.57
N TYR A 721 -14.27 9.57 11.98
CA TYR A 721 -13.79 9.42 10.61
C TYR A 721 -12.63 8.42 10.53
N ARG A 722 -12.46 7.80 9.36
CA ARG A 722 -11.45 6.78 9.01
C ARG A 722 -11.68 5.43 9.68
N SER A 723 -11.39 5.35 10.97
CA SER A 723 -11.36 4.14 11.79
C SER A 723 -11.73 4.52 13.23
N ALA A 724 -12.00 3.52 14.06
CA ALA A 724 -11.86 3.65 15.50
C ALA A 724 -10.43 3.29 15.94
N LEU A 725 -9.92 2.14 15.50
CA LEU A 725 -8.64 1.59 15.96
C LEU A 725 -7.72 1.19 14.78
N VAL A 726 -6.47 1.67 14.81
CA VAL A 726 -5.42 1.31 13.84
C VAL A 726 -4.23 0.69 14.55
N LEU A 727 -4.07 -0.62 14.37
CA LEU A 727 -3.21 -1.48 15.19
C LEU A 727 -1.99 -1.93 14.38
N THR A 728 -0.79 -1.84 14.96
CA THR A 728 0.46 -2.35 14.38
C THR A 728 1.35 -2.92 15.50
N GLY A 729 2.35 -3.75 15.19
CA GLY A 729 3.24 -4.34 16.21
C GLY A 729 2.80 -5.72 16.73
N THR A 730 3.18 -6.05 17.96
CA THR A 730 3.15 -7.44 18.50
C THR A 730 2.35 -7.53 19.80
N ASN A 731 1.60 -8.62 20.00
CA ASN A 731 0.87 -9.00 21.22
C ASN A 731 -0.07 -7.90 21.78
N ASN A 732 -0.55 -7.01 20.92
CA ASN A 732 -1.54 -6.01 21.32
C ASN A 732 -2.91 -6.68 21.55
N LEU A 733 -3.62 -6.24 22.59
CA LEU A 733 -4.93 -6.77 22.98
C LEU A 733 -6.00 -5.72 22.74
N VAL A 734 -7.02 -6.07 21.96
CA VAL A 734 -8.22 -5.24 21.75
C VAL A 734 -9.41 -6.08 22.15
N GLN A 735 -9.98 -5.79 23.33
CA GLN A 735 -11.00 -6.62 23.95
C GLN A 735 -12.23 -5.86 24.45
N ASN A 736 -13.42 -6.38 24.17
CA ASN A 736 -14.69 -5.84 24.68
C ASN A 736 -14.91 -4.35 24.35
N ASN A 737 -14.47 -3.88 23.18
CA ASN A 737 -14.70 -2.50 22.73
C ASN A 737 -15.94 -2.42 21.84
N LEU A 738 -16.78 -1.41 22.08
CA LEU A 738 -17.89 -1.02 21.21
C LEU A 738 -17.45 0.09 20.25
N VAL A 739 -17.69 -0.12 18.95
CA VAL A 739 -17.41 0.85 17.89
C VAL A 739 -18.68 1.11 17.09
N ALA A 740 -19.09 2.38 16.98
CA ALA A 740 -20.30 2.75 16.28
C ALA A 740 -20.17 4.07 15.47
N LYS A 741 -20.90 4.15 14.36
CA LYS A 741 -20.99 5.34 13.50
C LYS A 741 -19.62 5.79 12.97
N VAL A 742 -18.97 4.90 12.22
CA VAL A 742 -17.65 5.15 11.59
C VAL A 742 -17.81 5.59 10.14
N TYR A 743 -17.34 6.80 9.82
CA TYR A 743 -17.32 7.33 8.46
C TYR A 743 -16.03 6.96 7.72
N TRP A 744 -16.13 6.76 6.41
CA TRP A 744 -14.94 6.68 5.56
C TRP A 744 -14.20 8.03 5.55
N THR A 745 -12.87 7.98 5.48
CA THR A 745 -12.00 9.17 5.39
C THR A 745 -12.46 10.15 4.31
N GLY A 746 -12.88 9.66 3.14
CA GLY A 746 -13.33 10.49 2.01
C GLY A 746 -14.65 11.23 2.24
N THR A 747 -15.50 10.76 3.16
CA THR A 747 -16.79 11.42 3.49
C THR A 747 -16.58 12.79 4.15
N GLY A 748 -15.42 13.04 4.77
CA GLY A 748 -15.02 14.35 5.28
C GLY A 748 -14.23 15.22 4.29
N GLN A 749 -13.92 14.73 3.09
CA GLN A 749 -13.09 15.44 2.11
C GLN A 749 -13.94 16.17 1.08
N ILE A 750 -13.37 17.19 0.41
CA ILE A 750 -14.01 17.74 -0.80
C ILE A 750 -14.09 16.64 -1.88
N PRO A 751 -15.14 16.60 -2.73
CA PRO A 751 -15.36 15.48 -3.65
C PRO A 751 -14.17 15.16 -4.56
N SER A 752 -13.42 16.18 -5.00
CA SER A 752 -12.21 16.01 -5.83
C SER A 752 -11.02 15.37 -5.10
N VAL A 753 -11.07 15.17 -3.78
CA VAL A 753 -10.15 14.24 -3.06
C VAL A 753 -10.79 12.86 -2.94
N ALA A 754 -12.07 12.82 -2.55
CA ALA A 754 -12.77 11.59 -2.21
C ALA A 754 -12.75 10.58 -3.38
N GLU A 755 -12.98 11.08 -4.60
CA GLU A 755 -12.85 10.37 -5.88
C GLU A 755 -11.49 9.64 -6.07
N PHE A 756 -10.44 10.11 -5.37
CA PHE A 756 -9.04 9.67 -5.43
C PHE A 756 -8.60 8.96 -4.12
N ASN A 757 -9.44 8.87 -3.08
CA ASN A 757 -9.06 8.38 -1.77
C ASN A 757 -9.18 6.85 -1.67
N MET A 758 -8.15 6.18 -2.19
CA MET A 758 -8.05 4.73 -2.31
C MET A 758 -7.78 3.99 -0.99
N ASN A 759 -7.70 4.66 0.16
CA ASN A 759 -7.60 3.97 1.45
C ASN A 759 -8.86 3.13 1.67
N ASN A 760 -8.69 1.88 2.06
CA ASN A 760 -9.75 1.08 2.66
C ASN A 760 -9.44 0.83 4.13
N ASP A 761 -9.85 1.80 4.92
CA ASP A 761 -9.80 1.77 6.38
C ASP A 761 -10.96 0.90 6.89
N GLY A 762 -10.72 0.09 7.93
CA GLY A 762 -11.77 -0.60 8.67
C GLY A 762 -12.05 0.10 10.00
N ALA A 763 -13.24 -0.11 10.56
CA ALA A 763 -13.59 0.42 11.88
C ALA A 763 -12.58 -0.07 12.94
N ILE A 764 -12.26 -1.36 12.92
CA ILE A 764 -11.06 -1.91 13.59
C ILE A 764 -10.16 -2.49 12.50
N MET A 765 -8.93 -1.97 12.35
CA MET A 765 -7.97 -2.47 11.37
C MET A 765 -6.58 -2.77 11.92
N THR A 766 -6.02 -3.87 11.43
CA THR A 766 -4.67 -4.35 11.74
C THR A 766 -3.76 -4.14 10.54
N ARG A 767 -2.60 -3.51 10.72
CA ARG A 767 -1.65 -3.21 9.65
C ARG A 767 -0.23 -3.53 10.07
N ASP A 768 0.40 -4.44 9.35
CA ASP A 768 1.76 -4.92 9.60
C ASP A 768 1.93 -5.41 11.06
N VAL A 769 0.92 -6.13 11.56
CA VAL A 769 0.96 -6.76 12.89
C VAL A 769 1.77 -8.05 12.83
N VAL A 770 2.59 -8.28 13.86
CA VAL A 770 3.19 -9.60 14.13
C VAL A 770 2.17 -10.49 14.83
N SER A 771 1.47 -9.93 15.81
CA SER A 771 0.35 -10.59 16.47
C SER A 771 -0.60 -9.60 17.14
N VAL A 772 -1.89 -9.92 17.12
CA VAL A 772 -2.95 -9.16 17.80
C VAL A 772 -4.08 -10.09 18.23
N ARG A 773 -4.67 -9.80 19.40
CA ARG A 773 -5.85 -10.50 19.90
C ARG A 773 -7.06 -9.56 19.84
N LEU A 774 -7.97 -9.85 18.91
CA LEU A 774 -9.26 -9.17 18.75
C LEU A 774 -10.33 -10.07 19.38
N LEU A 775 -10.76 -9.72 20.59
CA LEU A 775 -11.66 -10.53 21.42
C LEU A 775 -12.92 -9.74 21.80
N ASP A 776 -14.11 -10.33 21.72
CA ASP A 776 -15.34 -9.77 22.32
C ASP A 776 -15.74 -8.36 21.82
N ASN A 777 -15.20 -7.86 20.70
CA ASN A 777 -15.48 -6.50 20.23
C ASN A 777 -16.74 -6.46 19.36
N MET A 778 -17.39 -5.30 19.29
CA MET A 778 -18.59 -5.09 18.48
C MET A 778 -18.42 -3.87 17.57
N VAL A 779 -18.69 -4.04 16.28
CA VAL A 779 -18.83 -2.94 15.32
C VAL A 779 -20.27 -2.86 14.83
N ALA A 780 -20.92 -1.74 15.14
CA ALA A 780 -22.31 -1.45 14.84
C ALA A 780 -22.44 -0.12 14.09
N GLY A 781 -22.45 -0.19 12.75
CA GLY A 781 -22.53 1.00 11.89
C GLY A 781 -21.18 1.54 11.42
N ALA A 782 -20.79 1.20 10.19
CA ALA A 782 -19.62 1.77 9.51
C ALA A 782 -19.84 1.86 7.99
N GLU A 783 -19.44 2.97 7.36
CA GLU A 783 -19.65 3.21 5.92
C GLU A 783 -18.86 2.26 4.99
N ARG A 784 -17.95 1.46 5.56
CA ARG A 784 -17.18 0.43 4.85
C ARG A 784 -17.05 -0.87 5.64
N LEU A 785 -15.86 -1.13 6.19
CA LEU A 785 -15.52 -2.43 6.78
C LEU A 785 -15.69 -2.37 8.29
N ALA A 786 -16.27 -3.42 8.90
CA ALA A 786 -16.15 -3.59 10.35
C ALA A 786 -14.71 -3.98 10.72
N TYR A 787 -14.22 -5.10 10.20
CA TYR A 787 -12.91 -5.65 10.53
C TYR A 787 -12.03 -5.81 9.30
N ARG A 788 -10.85 -5.17 9.32
CA ARG A 788 -9.77 -5.41 8.35
C ARG A 788 -8.61 -6.09 9.07
N ILE A 789 -8.50 -7.41 8.90
CA ILE A 789 -7.54 -8.27 9.60
C ILE A 789 -6.42 -8.76 8.66
N GLN A 790 -5.34 -9.27 9.25
CA GLN A 790 -4.21 -9.87 8.54
C GLN A 790 -4.01 -11.34 8.94
N GLY A 791 -3.39 -12.12 8.05
CA GLY A 791 -2.98 -13.50 8.35
C GLY A 791 -1.88 -13.59 9.41
N GLU A 792 -1.73 -14.77 9.99
CA GLU A 792 -0.66 -15.12 10.93
C GLU A 792 0.74 -14.89 10.33
N THR A 793 1.70 -14.69 11.23
CA THR A 793 3.10 -14.37 10.90
C THR A 793 4.01 -15.56 11.18
N CYS A 794 5.13 -15.64 10.45
CA CYS A 794 5.85 -16.90 10.30
C CYS A 794 7.11 -16.97 11.17
N GLY A 795 7.17 -18.02 12.00
CA GLY A 795 8.42 -18.52 12.58
C GLY A 795 9.32 -19.11 11.48
N GLY A 796 10.01 -18.26 10.73
CA GLY A 796 11.09 -18.68 9.84
C GLY A 796 12.34 -19.07 10.63
N PRO A 797 13.29 -19.82 10.05
CA PRO A 797 14.51 -20.26 10.74
C PRO A 797 15.36 -19.09 11.29
N ASP A 798 15.28 -17.90 10.66
CA ASP A 798 15.97 -16.68 11.08
C ASP A 798 15.11 -15.74 11.96
N VAL A 799 13.91 -16.17 12.41
CA VAL A 799 12.98 -15.34 13.19
C VAL A 799 12.41 -16.14 14.37
N PHE A 800 12.93 -15.89 15.56
CA PHE A 800 12.34 -16.32 16.83
C PHE A 800 10.99 -15.60 17.07
N VAL A 801 9.93 -16.08 16.44
CA VAL A 801 8.55 -15.88 16.92
C VAL A 801 8.25 -17.04 17.88
N PRO A 802 8.05 -16.81 19.18
CA PRO A 802 7.61 -17.87 20.08
C PRO A 802 6.29 -18.47 19.61
N LEU A 803 6.19 -19.80 19.55
CA LEU A 803 5.06 -20.55 18.99
C LEU A 803 3.69 -20.28 19.67
N ASN A 804 3.68 -19.54 20.78
CA ASN A 804 2.48 -19.17 21.54
C ASN A 804 1.95 -17.75 21.19
N ILE A 805 2.50 -17.08 20.18
CA ILE A 805 2.17 -15.70 19.82
C ILE A 805 1.45 -15.67 18.45
N THR A 806 0.16 -16.03 18.43
CA THR A 806 -0.68 -16.06 17.23
C THR A 806 -1.60 -14.84 17.12
N ASN A 807 -2.17 -14.62 15.92
CA ASN A 807 -3.36 -13.77 15.77
C ASN A 807 -4.57 -14.53 16.31
N VAL A 808 -5.43 -13.86 17.08
CA VAL A 808 -6.70 -14.43 17.55
C VAL A 808 -7.83 -13.49 17.17
N TYR A 809 -8.82 -13.99 16.45
CA TYR A 809 -10.08 -13.32 16.15
C TYR A 809 -11.22 -14.18 16.68
N SER A 810 -11.81 -13.78 17.81
CA SER A 810 -12.94 -14.52 18.38
C SER A 810 -13.95 -13.66 19.12
N ASN A 811 -15.20 -14.12 19.17
CA ASN A 811 -16.30 -13.46 19.87
C ASN A 811 -16.62 -12.04 19.34
N ASN A 812 -16.18 -11.69 18.13
CA ASN A 812 -16.41 -10.37 17.56
C ASN A 812 -17.74 -10.32 16.78
N GLU A 813 -18.45 -9.21 16.86
CA GLU A 813 -19.73 -8.98 16.18
C GLU A 813 -19.65 -7.82 15.17
N ALA A 814 -20.18 -8.03 13.97
CA ALA A 814 -20.25 -7.03 12.90
C ALA A 814 -21.67 -6.94 12.32
N HIS A 815 -22.28 -5.75 12.39
CA HIS A 815 -23.55 -5.45 11.71
C HIS A 815 -23.66 -3.99 11.28
N SER A 816 -24.66 -3.72 10.43
CA SER A 816 -24.92 -2.37 9.88
C SER A 816 -23.71 -1.79 9.14
N VAL A 817 -22.94 -2.66 8.49
CA VAL A 817 -21.73 -2.33 7.71
C VAL A 817 -21.88 -2.76 6.25
N MET A 818 -21.14 -2.11 5.37
CA MET A 818 -21.03 -2.50 3.95
C MET A 818 -20.28 -3.84 3.80
N SER A 819 -19.30 -4.13 4.66
CA SER A 819 -18.59 -5.41 4.68
C SER A 819 -18.14 -5.81 6.10
N GLY A 820 -18.36 -7.06 6.48
CA GLY A 820 -18.05 -7.57 7.82
C GLY A 820 -16.55 -7.77 8.07
N VAL A 821 -15.96 -8.82 7.47
CA VAL A 821 -14.58 -9.24 7.75
C VAL A 821 -13.78 -9.40 6.46
N ASN A 822 -12.73 -8.59 6.33
CA ASN A 822 -11.83 -8.53 5.18
C ASN A 822 -10.39 -8.90 5.57
N ILE A 823 -9.79 -9.84 4.83
CA ILE A 823 -8.44 -10.36 5.07
C ILE A 823 -7.48 -9.81 4.00
N TRP A 824 -6.59 -8.89 4.38
CA TRP A 824 -5.62 -8.28 3.48
C TRP A 824 -4.15 -8.48 3.94
N PRO A 825 -3.18 -8.34 3.03
CA PRO A 825 -1.77 -8.39 3.37
C PRO A 825 -1.24 -7.05 3.93
N SER A 826 0.08 -6.92 4.06
CA SER A 826 0.77 -5.70 4.52
C SER A 826 0.65 -4.53 3.54
N ASP A 827 0.54 -3.32 4.08
CA ASP A 827 0.44 -2.09 3.30
C ASP A 827 1.82 -1.60 2.82
N LYS A 828 2.90 -1.98 3.51
CA LYS A 828 4.24 -1.42 3.24
C LYS A 828 4.94 -2.04 2.01
N GLY A 829 5.19 -1.20 1.02
CA GLY A 829 6.19 -1.47 -0.01
C GLY A 829 7.63 -1.42 0.51
N PHE A 830 8.50 -2.17 -0.19
CA PHE A 830 9.96 -2.01 -0.28
C PHE A 830 10.90 -2.16 0.94
N ILE A 831 10.50 -2.02 2.21
CA ILE A 831 11.49 -1.95 3.33
C ILE A 831 11.38 -3.04 4.42
N TYR A 832 10.19 -3.57 4.75
CA TYR A 832 10.01 -4.49 5.89
C TYR A 832 9.76 -5.95 5.49
N ASP A 833 10.81 -6.59 4.99
CA ASP A 833 10.73 -7.89 4.27
C ASP A 833 10.57 -9.16 5.14
N ARG A 834 10.04 -9.02 6.36
CA ARG A 834 10.07 -10.10 7.38
C ARG A 834 8.78 -10.34 8.18
N ILE A 835 7.71 -9.55 7.98
CA ILE A 835 6.58 -9.52 8.94
C ILE A 835 5.49 -10.55 8.61
N LEU A 836 5.04 -10.69 7.36
CA LEU A 836 3.95 -11.64 7.01
C LEU A 836 4.46 -13.01 6.52
N CYS A 837 3.64 -14.05 6.70
CA CYS A 837 3.80 -15.39 6.10
C CYS A 837 3.70 -15.42 4.55
N MET A 838 4.03 -14.33 3.84
CA MET A 838 3.76 -14.17 2.41
C MET A 838 5.02 -13.74 1.66
N ARG A 839 5.88 -14.72 1.32
CA ARG A 839 6.91 -14.50 0.30
C ARG A 839 6.27 -14.47 -1.09
N LEU A 840 6.89 -13.75 -2.03
CA LEU A 840 6.51 -13.80 -3.44
C LEU A 840 6.70 -15.22 -3.97
N ALA A 841 5.79 -15.69 -4.82
CA ALA A 841 5.90 -16.98 -5.48
C ALA A 841 7.24 -17.16 -6.25
N THR A 842 7.85 -16.08 -6.75
CA THR A 842 9.17 -16.08 -7.40
C THR A 842 10.34 -16.50 -6.50
N THR A 843 10.12 -16.60 -5.18
CA THR A 843 11.10 -17.16 -4.25
C THR A 843 11.03 -18.69 -4.14
N HIS A 844 9.94 -19.30 -4.62
CA HIS A 844 9.65 -20.73 -4.51
C HIS A 844 9.72 -21.32 -3.08
N ILE A 845 9.63 -20.45 -2.07
CA ILE A 845 9.62 -20.77 -0.64
C ILE A 845 8.20 -20.54 -0.12
N PRO A 846 7.45 -21.60 0.23
CA PRO A 846 6.15 -21.46 0.84
C PRO A 846 6.29 -21.00 2.29
N LEU A 847 5.32 -20.23 2.74
CA LEU A 847 5.08 -19.90 4.14
C LEU A 847 3.56 -20.06 4.36
N ALA A 848 3.17 -20.66 5.47
CA ALA A 848 1.78 -21.05 5.70
C ALA A 848 0.97 -19.88 6.30
N SER A 849 0.43 -19.00 5.45
CA SER A 849 -0.48 -17.95 5.92
C SER A 849 -1.82 -18.55 6.38
N ARG A 850 -2.09 -18.45 7.68
CA ARG A 850 -3.33 -18.94 8.30
C ARG A 850 -4.16 -17.77 8.81
N VAL A 851 -5.49 -17.91 8.74
CA VAL A 851 -6.48 -17.02 9.37
C VAL A 851 -7.47 -17.90 10.11
N ASN A 852 -7.74 -17.58 11.37
CA ASN A 852 -8.68 -18.32 12.21
C ASN A 852 -9.75 -17.34 12.74
N ILE A 853 -11.00 -17.54 12.32
CA ILE A 853 -12.20 -16.82 12.79
C ILE A 853 -13.01 -17.79 13.64
N ASN A 854 -13.25 -17.48 14.91
CA ASN A 854 -13.96 -18.39 15.83
C ASN A 854 -15.10 -17.69 16.60
N ASN A 855 -16.21 -18.37 16.86
CA ASN A 855 -17.31 -17.91 17.74
C ASN A 855 -17.79 -16.47 17.45
N SER A 856 -17.72 -16.03 16.21
CA SER A 856 -18.01 -14.64 15.80
C SER A 856 -19.39 -14.53 15.18
N ILE A 857 -19.93 -13.31 15.08
CA ILE A 857 -21.24 -13.04 14.50
C ILE A 857 -21.09 -12.00 13.37
N VAL A 858 -21.56 -12.32 12.18
CA VAL A 858 -21.56 -11.39 11.03
C VAL A 858 -22.97 -11.34 10.44
N ILE A 859 -23.50 -10.12 10.31
CA ILE A 859 -24.90 -9.86 9.99
C ILE A 859 -25.00 -8.91 8.78
N GLY A 860 -25.89 -9.27 7.84
CA GLY A 860 -26.27 -8.45 6.70
C GLY A 860 -27.31 -7.37 7.06
N SER A 861 -28.44 -7.38 6.37
CA SER A 861 -29.50 -6.37 6.51
C SER A 861 -30.67 -6.94 7.32
N MET A 862 -30.73 -6.65 8.62
CA MET A 862 -31.76 -7.20 9.54
C MET A 862 -33.18 -6.76 9.20
N THR A 863 -33.34 -5.58 8.57
CA THR A 863 -34.60 -4.89 8.31
C THR A 863 -34.89 -4.82 6.80
N PRO A 864 -35.72 -5.72 6.24
CA PRO A 864 -35.99 -5.75 4.79
C PRO A 864 -36.81 -4.55 4.25
N GLN A 865 -37.29 -3.68 5.14
CA GLN A 865 -38.19 -2.57 4.81
C GLN A 865 -37.48 -1.20 4.73
N ASP A 866 -36.24 -1.09 5.19
CA ASP A 866 -35.49 0.17 5.13
C ASP A 866 -34.57 0.18 3.91
N CYS A 867 -34.89 1.05 2.95
CA CYS A 867 -34.20 1.20 1.67
C CYS A 867 -33.50 2.56 1.53
N GLU A 868 -33.49 3.40 2.57
CA GLU A 868 -32.93 4.76 2.50
C GLU A 868 -31.39 4.75 2.38
N ASP A 869 -30.70 3.69 2.82
CA ASP A 869 -29.24 3.53 2.69
C ASP A 869 -28.79 3.05 1.29
N ARG A 870 -29.53 3.41 0.23
CA ARG A 870 -29.29 2.90 -1.13
C ARG A 870 -27.85 3.12 -1.58
N ILE A 871 -27.15 2.01 -1.82
CA ILE A 871 -25.78 1.97 -2.33
C ILE A 871 -25.72 2.62 -3.73
N ASP A 872 -25.25 3.86 -3.82
CA ASP A 872 -24.97 4.53 -5.10
C ASP A 872 -23.68 3.95 -5.72
N PRO A 873 -23.76 3.25 -6.87
CA PRO A 873 -22.60 2.65 -7.52
C PRO A 873 -21.62 3.68 -8.13
N ASN A 874 -22.03 4.96 -8.27
CA ASN A 874 -21.20 6.02 -8.83
C ASN A 874 -20.30 6.67 -7.77
N SER A 875 -20.80 6.80 -6.54
CA SER A 875 -20.11 7.39 -5.40
C SER A 875 -18.70 6.83 -5.21
N ALA A 876 -17.73 7.71 -4.94
CA ALA A 876 -16.36 7.32 -4.67
C ALA A 876 -16.23 6.25 -3.56
N ASN A 877 -17.08 6.32 -2.54
CA ASN A 877 -17.06 5.36 -1.42
C ASN A 877 -17.27 3.92 -1.91
N ILE A 878 -18.31 3.70 -2.70
CA ILE A 878 -18.73 2.40 -3.23
C ILE A 878 -17.83 1.96 -4.39
N ARG A 879 -17.46 2.89 -5.29
CA ARG A 879 -16.58 2.64 -6.42
C ARG A 879 -15.16 2.21 -6.00
N LEU A 880 -14.67 2.69 -4.85
CA LEU A 880 -13.36 2.31 -4.31
C LEU A 880 -13.41 1.09 -3.36
N SER A 881 -14.60 0.51 -3.14
CA SER A 881 -14.82 -0.65 -2.26
C SER A 881 -15.12 -1.97 -2.99
N GLN A 882 -14.99 -1.98 -4.33
CA GLN A 882 -15.55 -3.00 -5.23
C GLN A 882 -15.18 -4.48 -4.95
N MET A 883 -14.07 -4.79 -4.26
CA MET A 883 -13.74 -6.21 -3.93
C MET A 883 -14.74 -6.86 -2.97
N ALA A 884 -15.37 -6.03 -2.13
CA ALA A 884 -16.19 -6.40 -0.97
C ALA A 884 -17.69 -6.16 -1.20
N LEU A 885 -18.08 -5.95 -2.46
CA LEU A 885 -19.45 -5.84 -2.95
C LEU A 885 -19.66 -6.90 -4.04
N PRO A 886 -20.74 -7.68 -4.08
CA PRO A 886 -20.95 -8.66 -5.14
C PRO A 886 -21.39 -7.93 -6.41
N ARG A 887 -20.74 -8.22 -7.54
CA ARG A 887 -21.02 -7.58 -8.83
C ARG A 887 -21.27 -8.61 -9.93
N VAL A 888 -22.43 -8.52 -10.57
CA VAL A 888 -22.88 -9.42 -11.64
C VAL A 888 -22.73 -8.72 -13.01
N SER A 889 -21.50 -8.62 -13.53
CA SER A 889 -21.29 -8.17 -14.91
C SER A 889 -19.89 -8.42 -15.46
N GLU A 890 -19.80 -8.86 -16.71
CA GLU A 890 -18.56 -8.94 -17.51
C GLU A 890 -18.01 -7.57 -17.95
N ASN A 891 -18.79 -6.50 -17.79
CA ASN A 891 -18.41 -5.12 -18.13
C ASN A 891 -18.39 -4.23 -16.88
N SER A 892 -17.24 -3.59 -16.61
CA SER A 892 -17.05 -2.69 -15.46
C SER A 892 -17.90 -1.41 -15.48
N SER A 893 -18.56 -1.13 -16.60
CA SER A 893 -19.45 0.02 -16.83
C SER A 893 -20.93 -0.25 -16.50
N SER A 894 -21.36 -1.49 -16.31
CA SER A 894 -22.77 -1.79 -15.99
C SER A 894 -23.04 -1.78 -14.48
N THR A 895 -24.08 -1.03 -14.09
CA THR A 895 -24.47 -0.78 -12.70
C THR A 895 -25.28 -1.94 -12.11
N GLY A 896 -24.60 -3.06 -11.82
CA GLY A 896 -25.13 -4.01 -10.85
C GLY A 896 -25.25 -3.35 -9.47
N THR A 897 -26.43 -3.49 -8.84
CA THR A 897 -26.83 -2.91 -7.54
C THR A 897 -26.16 -3.63 -6.37
N GLY A 898 -24.82 -3.66 -6.34
CA GLY A 898 -24.03 -4.47 -5.42
C GLY A 898 -24.40 -4.27 -3.95
N GLY A 899 -24.69 -5.37 -3.25
CA GLY A 899 -25.06 -5.38 -1.84
C GLY A 899 -23.85 -5.52 -0.90
N ARG A 900 -24.14 -5.89 0.35
CA ARG A 900 -23.19 -6.06 1.45
C ARG A 900 -22.46 -7.41 1.37
N SER A 901 -21.30 -7.52 2.02
CA SER A 901 -20.61 -8.80 2.22
C SER A 901 -20.39 -9.15 3.70
N GLY A 902 -20.55 -10.42 4.06
CA GLY A 902 -20.23 -10.92 5.39
C GLY A 902 -18.72 -11.12 5.57
N ILE A 903 -18.19 -12.21 5.01
CA ILE A 903 -16.76 -12.55 5.07
C ILE A 903 -16.23 -12.66 3.63
N VAL A 904 -15.14 -11.96 3.32
CA VAL A 904 -14.50 -12.01 1.99
C VAL A 904 -13.32 -12.97 1.98
N PHE A 905 -13.14 -13.70 0.88
CA PHE A 905 -12.04 -14.63 0.65
C PHE A 905 -10.65 -14.00 0.90
N PRO A 906 -9.69 -14.79 1.41
CA PRO A 906 -8.39 -14.27 1.82
C PRO A 906 -7.49 -13.94 0.63
N THR A 907 -7.22 -12.64 0.44
CA THR A 907 -6.21 -12.18 -0.54
C THR A 907 -4.83 -12.24 0.10
N MET A 908 -4.12 -13.34 -0.17
CA MET A 908 -2.77 -13.59 0.39
C MET A 908 -1.69 -13.34 -0.66
N SER A 909 -1.07 -12.15 -0.61
CA SER A 909 0.07 -11.73 -1.44
C SER A 909 1.03 -10.86 -0.60
N ARG A 910 2.24 -10.53 -1.09
CA ARG A 910 3.23 -9.82 -0.24
C ARG A 910 2.82 -8.37 0.12
N ASN A 911 2.22 -7.63 -0.81
CA ASN A 911 1.66 -6.29 -0.59
C ASN A 911 0.74 -5.91 -1.77
N ASN A 912 0.08 -4.75 -1.70
CA ASN A 912 -0.77 -4.25 -2.80
C ASN A 912 -0.26 -3.00 -3.54
N PHE A 913 0.97 -2.55 -3.26
CA PHE A 913 1.48 -1.23 -3.71
C PHE A 913 0.52 -0.05 -3.45
N MET A 914 -0.33 -0.12 -2.41
CA MET A 914 -1.12 1.04 -1.96
C MET A 914 -0.14 2.15 -1.52
N PRO A 915 -0.34 3.42 -1.90
CA PRO A 915 -1.47 4.01 -2.63
C PRO A 915 -1.18 4.27 -4.12
N ILE A 916 -0.18 3.61 -4.72
CA ILE A 916 0.14 3.75 -6.16
C ILE A 916 -0.83 2.92 -7.02
N ARG A 917 -1.42 1.88 -6.45
CA ARG A 917 -2.58 1.16 -7.00
C ARG A 917 -3.77 1.30 -6.06
N LEU A 918 -4.98 1.08 -6.60
CA LEU A 918 -6.20 0.92 -5.83
C LEU A 918 -5.99 -0.15 -4.73
N TRP A 919 -6.53 0.08 -3.53
CA TRP A 919 -6.64 -0.99 -2.53
C TRP A 919 -7.39 -2.21 -3.07
N THR A 920 -8.26 -2.02 -4.08
CA THR A 920 -8.98 -3.09 -4.77
C THR A 920 -8.14 -3.93 -5.73
N GLY A 921 -6.84 -3.64 -5.89
CA GLY A 921 -5.97 -4.41 -6.78
C GLY A 921 -5.42 -5.68 -6.14
N VAL A 922 -4.60 -6.38 -6.92
CA VAL A 922 -3.48 -7.20 -6.40
C VAL A 922 -2.19 -6.64 -7.02
N GLY A 923 -1.25 -6.24 -6.18
CA GLY A 923 -0.03 -5.54 -6.60
C GLY A 923 1.10 -6.45 -7.06
N VAL A 924 1.15 -7.69 -6.54
CA VAL A 924 2.24 -8.67 -6.70
C VAL A 924 1.67 -10.08 -6.77
N TYR A 925 2.44 -11.04 -7.29
CA TYR A 925 2.03 -12.45 -7.30
C TYR A 925 1.55 -12.95 -5.91
N PRO A 926 0.56 -13.87 -5.88
CA PRO A 926 0.06 -14.44 -4.64
C PRO A 926 1.13 -15.25 -3.88
N ALA A 927 0.79 -15.65 -2.66
CA ALA A 927 1.56 -16.62 -1.87
C ALA A 927 1.58 -18.01 -2.54
N LEU A 928 2.30 -18.96 -1.93
CA LEU A 928 2.37 -20.37 -2.37
C LEU A 928 1.60 -21.34 -1.45
N SER A 929 1.07 -20.86 -0.33
CA SER A 929 0.28 -21.64 0.63
C SER A 929 -0.60 -20.70 1.44
N GLY A 930 -1.77 -21.19 1.86
CA GLY A 930 -2.72 -20.40 2.63
C GLY A 930 -3.96 -21.19 3.06
N LEU A 931 -4.57 -20.78 4.17
CA LEU A 931 -5.84 -21.32 4.67
C LEU A 931 -6.58 -20.29 5.51
N MET A 932 -7.89 -20.15 5.29
CA MET A 932 -8.83 -19.57 6.26
C MET A 932 -9.61 -20.70 6.94
N LYS A 933 -9.74 -20.65 8.27
CA LYS A 933 -10.70 -21.44 9.04
C LYS A 933 -11.75 -20.53 9.63
N ILE A 934 -13.02 -20.91 9.50
CA ILE A 934 -14.16 -20.24 10.14
C ILE A 934 -14.88 -21.29 11.00
N THR A 935 -14.97 -21.05 12.31
CA THR A 935 -15.51 -22.03 13.27
C THR A 935 -16.53 -21.41 14.21
N ASN A 936 -17.55 -22.17 14.61
CA ASN A 936 -18.54 -21.76 15.62
C ASN A 936 -19.24 -20.41 15.29
N THR A 937 -19.32 -20.03 14.01
CA THR A 937 -19.57 -18.64 13.57
C THR A 937 -20.95 -18.47 12.96
N THR A 938 -21.63 -17.37 13.32
CA THR A 938 -22.98 -17.04 12.85
C THR A 938 -22.93 -16.16 11.60
N LEU A 939 -23.72 -16.52 10.59
CA LEU A 939 -23.92 -15.77 9.34
C LEU A 939 -25.43 -15.50 9.15
N ALA A 940 -25.86 -14.27 9.40
CA ALA A 940 -27.29 -13.95 9.49
C ALA A 940 -27.74 -12.80 8.57
N PHE A 941 -28.99 -12.84 8.11
CA PHE A 941 -29.65 -11.75 7.36
C PHE A 941 -29.02 -11.36 6.01
N PHE A 942 -28.39 -12.30 5.30
CA PHE A 942 -27.92 -12.07 3.93
C PHE A 942 -29.01 -12.48 2.91
N ASN A 943 -29.63 -11.50 2.26
CA ASN A 943 -30.81 -11.67 1.39
C ASN A 943 -30.82 -10.64 0.26
N ASP A 944 -31.73 -10.81 -0.69
CA ASP A 944 -32.02 -9.80 -1.70
C ASP A 944 -33.00 -8.75 -1.13
N ILE A 945 -32.54 -7.52 -0.91
CA ILE A 945 -33.25 -6.45 -0.19
C ILE A 945 -33.00 -5.11 -0.88
N CYS A 946 -34.05 -4.35 -1.21
CA CYS A 946 -33.97 -3.02 -1.83
C CYS A 946 -33.12 -3.00 -3.13
N ASP A 947 -33.42 -3.88 -4.08
CA ASP A 947 -32.64 -4.18 -5.30
C ASP A 947 -31.19 -4.68 -5.08
N ARG A 948 -30.72 -4.80 -3.84
CA ARG A 948 -29.37 -5.29 -3.52
C ARG A 948 -29.33 -6.80 -3.38
N HIS A 949 -28.14 -7.35 -3.57
CA HIS A 949 -27.80 -8.74 -3.32
C HIS A 949 -26.78 -8.80 -2.17
N ASP A 950 -27.23 -8.94 -0.92
CA ASP A 950 -26.33 -9.06 0.24
C ASP A 950 -25.83 -10.51 0.37
N VAL A 951 -24.54 -10.72 0.60
CA VAL A 951 -23.89 -12.05 0.51
C VAL A 951 -23.12 -12.43 1.78
N ALA A 952 -23.33 -13.65 2.29
CA ALA A 952 -22.68 -14.10 3.51
C ALA A 952 -21.18 -14.40 3.34
N ILE A 953 -20.77 -15.15 2.30
CA ILE A 953 -19.37 -15.43 1.97
C ILE A 953 -19.07 -15.01 0.52
N GLN A 954 -18.14 -14.09 0.32
CA GLN A 954 -17.87 -13.49 -0.99
C GLN A 954 -16.43 -13.76 -1.47
N VAL A 955 -16.28 -14.26 -2.70
CA VAL A 955 -14.98 -14.28 -3.39
C VAL A 955 -14.51 -12.85 -3.66
N SER A 956 -13.21 -12.57 -3.50
CA SER A 956 -12.65 -11.23 -3.73
C SER A 956 -12.68 -10.87 -5.22
N GLN A 957 -13.58 -9.96 -5.59
CA GLN A 957 -14.07 -9.81 -6.98
C GLN A 957 -13.05 -9.25 -7.99
N THR A 958 -11.96 -8.65 -7.51
CA THR A 958 -10.88 -8.08 -8.34
C THR A 958 -9.51 -8.62 -7.98
N ASN A 959 -9.45 -9.78 -7.31
CA ASN A 959 -8.24 -10.59 -7.21
C ASN A 959 -8.19 -11.54 -8.41
N ASP A 960 -7.54 -11.09 -9.49
CA ASP A 960 -7.42 -11.89 -10.71
C ASP A 960 -6.48 -13.10 -10.53
N ASP A 961 -5.48 -13.04 -9.64
CA ASP A 961 -4.36 -14.00 -9.66
C ASP A 961 -4.67 -15.32 -8.92
N GLY A 962 -5.24 -15.25 -7.72
CA GLY A 962 -5.37 -16.44 -6.87
C GLY A 962 -5.80 -16.13 -5.43
N GLN A 963 -6.62 -17.02 -4.88
CA GLN A 963 -7.27 -16.91 -3.57
C GLN A 963 -7.23 -18.25 -2.87
N PHE A 964 -7.10 -18.24 -1.53
CA PHE A 964 -6.80 -19.47 -0.78
C PHE A 964 -8.05 -20.14 -0.20
N PRO A 965 -8.03 -21.48 -0.02
CA PRO A 965 -9.20 -22.22 0.45
C PRO A 965 -9.72 -21.76 1.81
N ILE A 966 -11.04 -21.87 1.98
CA ILE A 966 -11.74 -21.72 3.25
C ILE A 966 -12.14 -23.11 3.77
N THR A 967 -12.01 -23.35 5.07
CA THR A 967 -12.59 -24.52 5.76
C THR A 967 -13.55 -24.05 6.84
N THR A 968 -14.71 -24.70 6.93
CA THR A 968 -15.79 -24.33 7.84
C THR A 968 -16.27 -25.53 8.69
N SER A 969 -16.68 -25.25 9.93
CA SER A 969 -17.30 -26.20 10.86
C SER A 969 -18.07 -25.46 11.96
N ALA A 970 -19.14 -26.05 12.48
CA ALA A 970 -20.06 -25.41 13.42
C ALA A 970 -20.50 -24.00 12.98
N MET A 971 -20.89 -23.85 11.72
CA MET A 971 -21.50 -22.63 11.20
C MET A 971 -22.99 -22.55 11.62
N PHE A 972 -23.49 -21.32 11.78
CA PHE A 972 -24.88 -21.07 12.14
C PHE A 972 -25.49 -20.07 11.15
N VAL A 973 -26.26 -20.58 10.19
CA VAL A 973 -26.91 -19.77 9.15
C VAL A 973 -28.32 -19.40 9.59
N TYR A 974 -28.65 -18.10 9.65
CA TYR A 974 -29.97 -17.64 10.11
C TYR A 974 -30.60 -16.59 9.20
N ASN A 975 -31.83 -16.85 8.75
CA ASN A 975 -32.59 -15.94 7.87
C ASN A 975 -31.73 -15.40 6.71
N THR A 976 -30.94 -16.29 6.11
CA THR A 976 -30.04 -16.03 4.99
C THR A 976 -30.51 -16.90 3.84
N SER A 977 -30.80 -16.29 2.70
CA SER A 977 -31.28 -16.96 1.51
C SER A 977 -30.20 -17.86 0.90
N GLN A 978 -30.57 -19.05 0.39
CA GLN A 978 -29.61 -19.99 -0.20
C GLN A 978 -28.81 -19.34 -1.33
N ARG A 979 -29.44 -18.53 -2.19
CA ARG A 979 -28.76 -17.82 -3.29
C ARG A 979 -27.83 -16.68 -2.81
N ASN A 980 -27.93 -16.28 -1.55
CA ASN A 980 -27.13 -15.24 -0.90
C ASN A 980 -26.03 -15.81 0.00
N LEU A 981 -25.94 -17.14 0.16
CA LEU A 981 -24.94 -17.77 1.03
C LEU A 981 -23.50 -17.58 0.51
N ILE A 982 -23.30 -17.72 -0.81
CA ILE A 982 -21.99 -17.56 -1.46
C ILE A 982 -22.12 -16.74 -2.75
N PHE A 983 -21.12 -15.91 -3.05
CA PHE A 983 -20.96 -15.28 -4.36
C PHE A 983 -19.54 -15.42 -4.92
N ASN A 984 -19.38 -16.17 -6.00
CA ASN A 984 -18.22 -16.15 -6.89
C ASN A 984 -18.54 -15.34 -8.16
N GLY A 985 -17.67 -14.41 -8.52
CA GLY A 985 -17.80 -13.62 -9.74
C GLY A 985 -17.40 -14.40 -10.99
N LYS A 986 -17.52 -13.76 -12.15
CA LYS A 986 -16.94 -14.24 -13.41
C LYS A 986 -15.66 -13.45 -13.74
N PRO A 987 -14.67 -14.05 -14.43
CA PRO A 987 -13.50 -13.32 -14.94
C PRO A 987 -13.85 -12.06 -15.72
N ASN A 988 -13.10 -10.99 -15.46
CA ASN A 988 -13.22 -9.70 -16.13
C ASN A 988 -12.49 -9.72 -17.47
N LEU A 989 -13.21 -9.59 -18.59
CA LEU A 989 -12.62 -9.59 -19.93
C LEU A 989 -11.56 -8.48 -20.11
N GLY A 990 -11.68 -7.36 -19.40
CA GLY A 990 -10.74 -6.24 -19.45
C GLY A 990 -9.31 -6.57 -18.99
N VAL A 991 -9.08 -7.64 -18.22
CA VAL A 991 -7.73 -8.11 -17.86
C VAL A 991 -7.16 -9.16 -18.84
N VAL A 992 -7.93 -9.60 -19.84
CA VAL A 992 -7.48 -10.50 -20.90
C VAL A 992 -6.69 -9.71 -21.96
N ASN A 993 -5.49 -9.27 -21.59
CA ASN A 993 -4.62 -8.49 -22.47
C ASN A 993 -3.12 -8.75 -22.20
N PRO A 994 -2.20 -8.41 -23.13
CA PRO A 994 -0.78 -8.75 -23.02
C PRO A 994 0.00 -8.16 -21.83
N SER A 995 -0.52 -7.17 -21.10
CA SER A 995 0.10 -6.62 -19.88
C SER A 995 -0.58 -7.09 -18.58
N ARG A 996 -1.51 -8.06 -18.68
CA ARG A 996 -2.19 -8.72 -17.57
C ARG A 996 -2.26 -10.23 -17.79
N CYS A 997 -3.43 -10.81 -18.09
CA CYS A 997 -3.62 -12.26 -18.21
C CYS A 997 -3.12 -12.84 -19.55
N GLY A 998 -2.69 -12.00 -20.49
CA GLY A 998 -2.19 -12.40 -21.81
C GLY A 998 -3.30 -12.40 -22.86
N ASP A 999 -3.84 -13.58 -23.14
CA ASP A 999 -4.86 -13.85 -24.18
C ASP A 999 -5.83 -14.97 -23.75
N MET A 1000 -5.98 -15.16 -22.44
CA MET A 1000 -6.93 -16.03 -21.75
C MET A 1000 -7.29 -15.38 -20.41
N ASP A 1001 -8.45 -15.73 -19.85
CA ASP A 1001 -8.85 -15.40 -18.47
C ASP A 1001 -7.75 -15.63 -17.43
N CYS A 1002 -7.77 -14.86 -16.35
CA CYS A 1002 -7.01 -15.16 -15.14
C CYS A 1002 -7.79 -16.10 -14.19
N ASP A 1003 -7.05 -16.83 -13.33
CA ASP A 1003 -7.56 -17.96 -12.56
C ASP A 1003 -8.26 -17.60 -11.23
N GLY A 1004 -8.09 -16.40 -10.71
CA GLY A 1004 -8.51 -15.99 -9.35
C GLY A 1004 -10.02 -16.04 -9.07
N LEU A 1005 -10.87 -16.04 -10.11
CA LEU A 1005 -12.32 -16.28 -10.01
C LEU A 1005 -12.74 -17.68 -10.51
N LYS A 1006 -11.80 -18.48 -11.04
CA LYS A 1006 -12.02 -19.83 -11.59
C LYS A 1006 -11.54 -20.96 -10.68
N LYS A 1007 -10.75 -20.69 -9.62
CA LYS A 1007 -10.09 -21.72 -8.78
C LYS A 1007 -10.36 -21.59 -7.26
N ASN A 1008 -11.48 -21.00 -6.84
CA ASN A 1008 -11.84 -20.86 -5.41
C ASN A 1008 -12.40 -22.16 -4.83
N LEU A 1009 -12.17 -22.42 -3.54
CA LEU A 1009 -12.59 -23.63 -2.81
C LEU A 1009 -13.04 -23.32 -1.38
N ILE A 1010 -14.19 -23.85 -0.98
CA ILE A 1010 -14.70 -23.92 0.39
C ILE A 1010 -14.92 -25.39 0.75
N ILE A 1011 -14.56 -25.79 1.97
CA ILE A 1011 -14.80 -27.14 2.51
C ILE A 1011 -15.63 -26.99 3.79
N ASP A 1012 -16.86 -27.50 3.79
CA ASP A 1012 -17.69 -27.68 4.98
C ASP A 1012 -17.48 -29.11 5.50
N THR A 1013 -16.89 -29.20 6.70
CA THR A 1013 -16.40 -30.47 7.25
C THR A 1013 -17.42 -31.24 8.07
N ASP A 1014 -18.49 -30.58 8.52
CA ASP A 1014 -19.56 -31.18 9.34
C ASP A 1014 -20.97 -30.95 8.78
N GLY A 1015 -21.12 -30.16 7.72
CA GLY A 1015 -22.39 -29.87 7.07
C GLY A 1015 -23.17 -28.72 7.68
N SER A 1016 -22.56 -27.99 8.60
CA SER A 1016 -23.20 -26.87 9.31
C SER A 1016 -23.45 -25.63 8.43
N LEU A 1017 -22.72 -25.49 7.32
CA LEU A 1017 -22.91 -24.40 6.35
C LEU A 1017 -23.87 -24.78 5.22
N PHE A 1018 -23.83 -26.04 4.75
CA PHE A 1018 -24.56 -26.49 3.56
C PHE A 1018 -25.67 -27.54 3.82
N GLY A 1019 -25.95 -27.88 5.08
CA GLY A 1019 -26.91 -28.91 5.49
C GLY A 1019 -26.40 -30.35 5.37
N GLN A 1020 -25.23 -30.56 4.76
CA GLN A 1020 -24.49 -31.82 4.66
C GLN A 1020 -23.01 -31.52 4.39
N PRO A 1021 -22.05 -32.33 4.90
CA PRO A 1021 -20.63 -32.13 4.63
C PRO A 1021 -20.35 -32.10 3.12
N ALA A 1022 -19.62 -31.08 2.66
CA ALA A 1022 -19.53 -30.77 1.23
C ALA A 1022 -18.28 -29.95 0.86
N SER A 1023 -17.81 -30.13 -0.37
CA SER A 1023 -16.82 -29.24 -1.02
C SER A 1023 -17.52 -28.36 -2.06
N VAL A 1024 -17.23 -27.07 -2.06
CA VAL A 1024 -17.81 -26.08 -2.99
C VAL A 1024 -16.68 -25.35 -3.72
N PHE A 1025 -16.67 -25.38 -5.06
CA PHE A 1025 -15.60 -24.78 -5.87
C PHE A 1025 -16.08 -24.05 -7.13
N SER A 1026 -15.31 -23.07 -7.60
CA SER A 1026 -15.63 -22.22 -8.78
C SER A 1026 -15.96 -23.00 -10.05
N GLN A 1027 -16.88 -22.45 -10.87
CA GLN A 1027 -17.11 -22.91 -12.24
C GLN A 1027 -15.95 -22.49 -13.17
N SER A 1028 -14.91 -23.32 -13.24
CA SER A 1028 -13.71 -23.06 -14.04
C SER A 1028 -13.97 -22.98 -15.55
N GLU A 1029 -14.97 -23.72 -16.05
CA GLU A 1029 -15.37 -23.75 -17.46
C GLU A 1029 -16.25 -22.56 -17.91
N VAL A 1030 -16.45 -21.54 -17.07
CA VAL A 1030 -17.18 -20.34 -17.51
C VAL A 1030 -16.49 -19.72 -18.74
N PHE A 1031 -17.29 -19.37 -19.75
CA PHE A 1031 -16.87 -18.93 -21.09
C PHE A 1031 -16.13 -19.96 -21.95
N TRP A 1032 -16.26 -21.26 -21.69
CA TRP A 1032 -15.70 -22.29 -22.58
C TRP A 1032 -16.26 -22.18 -24.01
N GLY A 1033 -15.36 -22.05 -24.98
CA GLY A 1033 -15.67 -21.77 -26.39
C GLY A 1033 -15.51 -20.30 -26.78
N SER A 1034 -15.35 -19.37 -25.84
CA SER A 1034 -15.12 -17.95 -26.15
C SER A 1034 -13.68 -17.69 -26.59
N GLN A 1035 -13.56 -17.12 -27.79
CA GLN A 1035 -12.29 -16.65 -28.35
C GLN A 1035 -11.73 -15.45 -27.56
N GLU A 1036 -12.59 -14.59 -27.03
CA GLU A 1036 -12.24 -13.35 -26.34
C GLU A 1036 -11.71 -13.61 -24.93
N HIS A 1037 -12.41 -14.44 -24.16
CA HIS A 1037 -11.92 -14.98 -22.87
C HIS A 1037 -10.80 -16.03 -23.04
N GLY A 1038 -10.44 -16.35 -24.28
CA GLY A 1038 -9.37 -17.28 -24.63
C GLY A 1038 -9.49 -18.64 -23.96
N THR A 1039 -10.70 -19.15 -23.74
CA THR A 1039 -10.99 -20.39 -23.02
C THR A 1039 -11.77 -21.33 -23.93
N GLY A 1040 -11.25 -22.52 -24.23
CA GLY A 1040 -11.94 -23.49 -25.09
C GLY A 1040 -11.02 -24.56 -25.68
N ASP A 1041 -11.59 -25.50 -26.45
CA ASP A 1041 -10.86 -26.63 -27.04
C ASP A 1041 -9.67 -26.20 -27.93
N PHE A 1042 -9.75 -25.03 -28.55
CA PHE A 1042 -8.70 -24.43 -29.38
C PHE A 1042 -7.44 -24.01 -28.59
N ARG A 1043 -7.48 -24.11 -27.25
CA ARG A 1043 -6.39 -23.78 -26.31
C ARG A 1043 -5.73 -24.99 -25.67
N ILE A 1044 -6.26 -26.19 -25.90
CA ILE A 1044 -5.67 -27.43 -25.39
C ILE A 1044 -4.25 -27.59 -25.99
N PRO A 1045 -3.20 -27.89 -25.18
CA PRO A 1045 -1.86 -28.16 -25.68
C PRO A 1045 -1.87 -29.21 -26.80
N ARG A 1046 -1.04 -29.01 -27.84
CA ARG A 1046 -1.07 -29.84 -29.05
C ARG A 1046 -0.72 -31.30 -28.75
N GLU A 1047 0.17 -31.46 -27.79
CA GLU A 1047 0.69 -32.70 -27.23
C GLU A 1047 -0.45 -33.55 -26.62
N ALA A 1048 -1.48 -32.91 -26.06
CA ALA A 1048 -2.67 -33.58 -25.52
C ALA A 1048 -3.70 -33.97 -26.61
N LEU A 1049 -3.55 -33.44 -27.83
CA LEU A 1049 -4.44 -33.71 -28.98
C LEU A 1049 -3.97 -34.89 -29.84
N THR A 1050 -2.84 -35.52 -29.49
CA THR A 1050 -2.21 -36.61 -30.27
C THR A 1050 -1.82 -37.77 -29.38
N ASN A 1051 -2.05 -39.00 -29.85
CA ASN A 1051 -1.49 -40.19 -29.23
C ASN A 1051 -0.05 -40.46 -29.73
N LEU A 1052 0.54 -41.51 -29.17
CA LEU A 1052 1.91 -41.95 -29.39
C LEU A 1052 2.21 -42.38 -30.83
N THR A 1053 1.19 -42.81 -31.57
CA THR A 1053 1.29 -43.16 -33.00
C THR A 1053 1.07 -41.96 -33.92
N GLY A 1054 1.00 -40.74 -33.36
CA GLY A 1054 0.77 -39.49 -34.09
C GLY A 1054 -0.69 -39.29 -34.54
N GLN A 1055 -1.61 -40.18 -34.15
CA GLN A 1055 -3.03 -40.07 -34.48
C GLN A 1055 -3.69 -39.04 -33.56
N ARG A 1056 -4.60 -38.25 -34.12
CA ARG A 1056 -5.32 -37.21 -33.38
C ARG A 1056 -6.34 -37.82 -32.42
N ILE A 1057 -6.23 -37.50 -31.13
CA ILE A 1057 -7.21 -37.89 -30.10
C ILE A 1057 -8.48 -37.05 -30.30
N ASN A 1058 -9.64 -37.70 -30.30
CA ASN A 1058 -10.92 -37.00 -30.28
C ASN A 1058 -11.30 -36.64 -28.83
N ILE A 1059 -10.88 -35.46 -28.38
CA ILE A 1059 -11.15 -34.94 -27.03
C ILE A 1059 -12.63 -35.03 -26.66
N ASN A 1060 -13.58 -34.83 -27.60
CA ASN A 1060 -15.01 -34.91 -27.31
C ASN A 1060 -15.52 -36.33 -27.00
N LEU A 1061 -14.74 -37.37 -27.30
CA LEU A 1061 -15.02 -38.76 -26.91
C LEU A 1061 -14.20 -39.19 -25.70
N THR A 1062 -12.94 -38.77 -25.60
CA THR A 1062 -12.03 -39.21 -24.52
C THR A 1062 -12.20 -38.38 -23.24
N TYR A 1063 -12.47 -37.08 -23.37
CA TYR A 1063 -12.67 -36.14 -22.28
C TYR A 1063 -13.94 -35.30 -22.56
N PRO A 1064 -15.14 -35.89 -22.47
CA PRO A 1064 -16.40 -35.22 -22.84
C PRO A 1064 -16.78 -34.05 -21.92
N TYR A 1065 -16.20 -33.95 -20.72
CA TYR A 1065 -16.56 -32.94 -19.72
C TYR A 1065 -15.49 -31.82 -19.62
N ARG A 1066 -15.89 -30.64 -19.15
CA ARG A 1066 -15.04 -29.44 -19.09
C ARG A 1066 -14.96 -28.86 -17.68
N GLY A 1067 -13.86 -28.16 -17.41
CA GLY A 1067 -13.58 -27.55 -16.10
C GLY A 1067 -13.08 -28.57 -15.08
N ILE A 1068 -13.16 -28.20 -13.80
CA ILE A 1068 -12.63 -29.00 -12.69
C ILE A 1068 -13.29 -30.38 -12.64
N SER A 1069 -12.44 -31.41 -12.66
CA SER A 1069 -12.76 -32.83 -12.48
C SER A 1069 -13.66 -33.07 -11.29
N ARG A 1070 -14.77 -33.77 -11.47
CA ARG A 1070 -15.79 -33.89 -10.42
C ARG A 1070 -16.70 -35.11 -10.54
N THR A 1071 -17.24 -35.53 -9.40
CA THR A 1071 -18.10 -36.70 -9.27
C THR A 1071 -19.56 -36.41 -9.66
N ASN A 1072 -20.35 -37.47 -9.85
CA ASN A 1072 -21.77 -37.37 -10.15
C ASN A 1072 -22.63 -36.82 -8.98
N SER A 1073 -22.05 -36.58 -7.79
CA SER A 1073 -22.74 -35.90 -6.67
C SER A 1073 -22.65 -34.37 -6.75
N CYS A 1074 -21.91 -33.84 -7.72
CA CYS A 1074 -21.67 -32.41 -7.86
C CYS A 1074 -22.77 -31.71 -8.68
N SER A 1075 -23.41 -30.71 -8.08
CA SER A 1075 -24.44 -29.87 -8.70
C SER A 1075 -23.95 -28.43 -8.89
N LEU A 1076 -24.30 -27.78 -10.00
CA LEU A 1076 -23.97 -26.37 -10.22
C LEU A 1076 -24.94 -25.48 -9.45
N GLN A 1077 -24.46 -24.79 -8.41
CA GLN A 1077 -25.21 -23.74 -7.76
C GLN A 1077 -25.03 -22.45 -8.57
N SER A 1078 -25.91 -22.25 -9.55
CA SER A 1078 -25.79 -21.19 -10.55
C SER A 1078 -25.85 -19.78 -9.97
N SER A 1079 -26.54 -19.59 -8.85
CA SER A 1079 -26.52 -18.35 -8.05
C SER A 1079 -25.17 -18.04 -7.41
N TRP A 1080 -24.38 -19.08 -7.08
CA TRP A 1080 -23.07 -18.93 -6.45
C TRP A 1080 -21.93 -18.80 -7.46
N GLY A 1081 -22.11 -19.26 -8.70
CA GLY A 1081 -21.00 -19.43 -9.66
C GLY A 1081 -20.04 -20.57 -9.28
N MET A 1082 -20.54 -21.58 -8.56
CA MET A 1082 -19.76 -22.66 -7.95
C MET A 1082 -20.51 -24.01 -8.00
N TYR A 1083 -19.77 -25.11 -8.13
CA TYR A 1083 -20.26 -26.47 -7.93
C TYR A 1083 -20.29 -26.82 -6.44
N GLN A 1084 -21.35 -27.47 -5.97
CA GLN A 1084 -21.45 -28.10 -4.66
C GLN A 1084 -21.43 -29.62 -4.81
N CYS A 1085 -20.44 -30.27 -4.19
CA CYS A 1085 -20.25 -31.73 -4.15
C CYS A 1085 -20.39 -32.23 -2.71
N ASN A 1086 -20.95 -33.43 -2.50
CA ASN A 1086 -20.92 -34.05 -1.16
C ASN A 1086 -19.49 -34.47 -0.75
N SER A 1087 -19.25 -34.67 0.54
CA SER A 1087 -17.95 -35.08 1.11
C SER A 1087 -17.52 -36.52 0.79
N SER A 1088 -18.07 -37.17 -0.24
CA SER A 1088 -17.65 -38.53 -0.61
C SER A 1088 -16.22 -38.57 -1.18
N VAL A 1089 -15.70 -37.42 -1.65
CA VAL A 1089 -14.32 -37.27 -2.09
C VAL A 1089 -13.78 -35.90 -1.71
N ASP A 1090 -12.54 -35.85 -1.20
CA ASP A 1090 -11.82 -34.62 -0.91
C ASP A 1090 -11.42 -33.84 -2.17
N TYR A 1091 -11.60 -32.53 -2.14
CA TYR A 1091 -11.03 -31.59 -3.12
C TYR A 1091 -9.91 -30.78 -2.49
N ARG A 1092 -8.79 -30.62 -3.19
CA ARG A 1092 -7.64 -29.82 -2.71
C ARG A 1092 -7.00 -29.01 -3.83
N MET A 1093 -6.30 -27.95 -3.43
CA MET A 1093 -5.55 -27.10 -4.35
C MET A 1093 -4.16 -27.67 -4.60
N LEU A 1094 -3.85 -27.97 -5.86
CA LEU A 1094 -2.55 -28.41 -6.33
C LEU A 1094 -1.82 -27.21 -6.96
N ILE A 1095 -0.73 -26.78 -6.33
CA ILE A 1095 0.18 -25.78 -6.89
C ILE A 1095 1.21 -26.49 -7.78
N ILE A 1096 1.37 -26.01 -9.01
CA ILE A 1096 2.37 -26.45 -9.97
C ILE A 1096 3.34 -25.30 -10.21
N GLU A 1097 4.62 -25.45 -9.85
CA GLU A 1097 5.67 -24.44 -10.00
C GLU A 1097 6.70 -24.86 -11.06
N SER A 1098 7.00 -23.99 -12.03
CA SER A 1098 8.27 -24.05 -12.76
C SER A 1098 9.39 -23.47 -11.90
N MET A 1099 10.39 -24.29 -11.58
CA MET A 1099 11.56 -23.92 -10.77
C MET A 1099 12.73 -23.40 -11.61
N ASP A 1100 12.61 -23.41 -12.94
CA ASP A 1100 13.66 -23.00 -13.86
C ASP A 1100 13.91 -21.47 -13.78
N ALA A 1101 15.16 -21.05 -14.03
CA ALA A 1101 15.58 -19.64 -13.94
C ALA A 1101 14.89 -18.67 -14.93
N ASP A 1102 14.05 -19.18 -15.84
CA ASP A 1102 13.22 -18.43 -16.77
C ASP A 1102 11.72 -18.49 -16.41
N THR A 1103 11.35 -18.88 -15.20
CA THR A 1103 9.96 -19.08 -14.72
C THR A 1103 9.01 -17.88 -14.97
N GLU A 1104 9.50 -16.63 -14.94
CA GLU A 1104 8.72 -15.44 -15.31
C GLU A 1104 8.63 -15.18 -16.82
N LYS A 1105 9.54 -15.74 -17.62
CA LYS A 1105 9.80 -15.33 -19.02
C LYS A 1105 9.25 -16.32 -20.04
N ARG A 1106 9.34 -17.62 -19.76
CA ARG A 1106 8.76 -18.67 -20.61
C ARG A 1106 7.30 -18.85 -20.27
N ARG A 1107 6.45 -18.82 -21.29
CA ARG A 1107 5.03 -19.15 -21.15
C ARG A 1107 4.86 -20.66 -21.21
N LEU A 1108 4.31 -21.23 -20.15
CA LEU A 1108 3.84 -22.62 -20.09
C LEU A 1108 2.31 -22.75 -20.11
N SER A 1109 1.61 -21.61 -20.15
CA SER A 1109 0.15 -21.53 -20.08
C SER A 1109 -0.54 -21.51 -21.46
N PRO A 1110 -1.75 -22.05 -21.60
CA PRO A 1110 -2.49 -22.78 -20.57
C PRO A 1110 -1.85 -24.14 -20.25
N VAL A 1111 -1.93 -24.52 -18.97
CA VAL A 1111 -1.69 -25.90 -18.54
C VAL A 1111 -3.03 -26.63 -18.60
N ALA A 1112 -3.06 -27.80 -19.24
CA ALA A 1112 -4.23 -28.67 -19.24
C ALA A 1112 -4.09 -29.75 -18.16
N ILE A 1113 -5.14 -29.90 -17.36
CA ILE A 1113 -5.29 -30.94 -16.33
C ILE A 1113 -6.43 -31.85 -16.76
N MET A 1114 -6.13 -33.12 -17.04
CA MET A 1114 -7.03 -34.05 -17.72
C MET A 1114 -7.22 -35.30 -16.86
N SER A 1115 -8.44 -35.53 -16.35
CA SER A 1115 -8.75 -36.66 -15.46
C SER A 1115 -9.16 -37.89 -16.24
N ASP A 1116 -8.71 -39.05 -15.78
CA ASP A 1116 -9.33 -40.37 -16.03
C ASP A 1116 -10.87 -40.39 -16.00
N SER A 1117 -11.51 -39.56 -15.18
CA SER A 1117 -12.97 -39.35 -15.15
C SER A 1117 -13.57 -38.60 -16.35
N GLY A 1118 -12.79 -38.30 -17.39
CA GLY A 1118 -13.26 -37.69 -18.64
C GLY A 1118 -13.39 -36.16 -18.61
N TYR A 1119 -12.75 -35.49 -17.65
CA TYR A 1119 -12.74 -34.03 -17.51
C TYR A 1119 -11.45 -33.40 -18.02
N ILE A 1120 -11.54 -32.21 -18.62
CA ILE A 1120 -10.39 -31.33 -18.90
C ILE A 1120 -10.61 -29.92 -18.33
N ASP A 1121 -9.66 -29.48 -17.50
CA ASP A 1121 -9.55 -28.11 -17.00
C ASP A 1121 -8.34 -27.39 -17.65
N LEU A 1122 -8.44 -26.06 -17.79
CA LEU A 1122 -7.36 -25.20 -18.29
C LEU A 1122 -6.97 -24.15 -17.25
N ILE A 1123 -5.67 -23.84 -17.14
CA ILE A 1123 -5.11 -22.97 -16.11
C ILE A 1123 -4.10 -22.00 -16.74
N ASN A 1124 -4.26 -20.69 -16.53
CA ASN A 1124 -3.43 -19.66 -17.19
C ASN A 1124 -2.26 -19.16 -16.33
N GLY A 1125 -2.39 -19.22 -15.01
CA GLY A 1125 -1.47 -18.62 -14.03
C GLY A 1125 -1.72 -17.12 -13.79
N PRO A 1126 -1.03 -16.53 -12.78
CA PRO A 1126 -1.13 -15.10 -12.44
C PRO A 1126 -0.88 -14.13 -13.60
N ALA A 1127 -1.46 -12.94 -13.48
CA ALA A 1127 -1.25 -11.83 -14.41
C ALA A 1127 0.18 -11.26 -14.36
N ASP A 1128 0.55 -10.50 -15.39
CA ASP A 1128 1.75 -9.66 -15.34
C ASP A 1128 1.53 -8.51 -14.33
N ARG A 1129 2.34 -8.52 -13.27
CA ARG A 1129 2.34 -7.51 -12.19
C ARG A 1129 3.53 -6.55 -12.29
N SER A 1130 4.35 -6.64 -13.34
CA SER A 1130 5.50 -5.76 -13.58
C SER A 1130 5.10 -4.33 -13.97
N THR A 1131 6.08 -3.43 -14.00
CA THR A 1131 5.88 -1.98 -14.10
C THR A 1131 6.34 -1.41 -15.45
N CYS A 1132 6.13 -2.14 -16.55
CA CYS A 1132 6.49 -1.67 -17.89
C CYS A 1132 5.45 -2.04 -18.95
N ASN A 1133 5.50 -1.35 -20.11
CA ASN A 1133 4.57 -1.52 -21.22
C ASN A 1133 5.26 -2.15 -22.46
N GLY A 1134 4.49 -2.95 -23.23
CA GLY A 1134 4.91 -3.48 -24.53
C GLY A 1134 5.53 -4.89 -24.49
N TYR A 1135 6.14 -5.31 -25.60
CA TYR A 1135 6.62 -6.69 -25.80
C TYR A 1135 7.70 -7.15 -24.80
N ALA A 1136 8.41 -6.23 -24.15
CA ALA A 1136 9.38 -6.53 -23.09
C ALA A 1136 8.73 -6.91 -21.73
N CYS A 1137 7.40 -6.74 -21.63
CA CYS A 1137 6.63 -6.75 -20.39
C CYS A 1137 5.59 -7.86 -20.49
N ARG A 1138 6.11 -9.09 -20.37
CA ARG A 1138 5.39 -10.36 -20.41
C ARG A 1138 5.86 -11.27 -19.26
N LYS A 1139 6.22 -10.65 -18.14
CA LYS A 1139 6.66 -11.32 -16.92
C LYS A 1139 5.46 -11.89 -16.19
N ARG A 1140 5.24 -13.19 -16.33
CA ARG A 1140 4.21 -13.94 -15.60
C ARG A 1140 4.86 -15.17 -15.02
N ILE A 1141 4.83 -15.30 -13.70
CA ILE A 1141 5.38 -16.48 -13.04
C ILE A 1141 4.62 -17.73 -13.49
N SER A 1142 5.37 -18.76 -13.88
CA SER A 1142 4.84 -20.09 -14.20
C SER A 1142 4.52 -20.85 -12.91
N THR A 1143 3.51 -20.35 -12.18
CA THR A 1143 2.89 -20.98 -11.02
C THR A 1143 1.40 -21.11 -11.29
N PHE A 1144 0.87 -22.34 -11.23
CA PHE A 1144 -0.51 -22.65 -11.62
C PHE A 1144 -1.27 -23.22 -10.42
N MET A 1145 -2.50 -22.74 -10.21
CA MET A 1145 -3.38 -23.17 -9.13
C MET A 1145 -4.47 -24.09 -9.70
N ALA A 1146 -4.26 -25.41 -9.62
CA ALA A 1146 -5.27 -26.39 -9.98
C ALA A 1146 -6.15 -26.71 -8.77
N LEU A 1147 -7.44 -26.99 -9.00
CA LEU A 1147 -8.26 -27.72 -8.05
C LEU A 1147 -8.41 -29.16 -8.56
N ILE A 1148 -8.13 -30.13 -7.69
CA ILE A 1148 -8.18 -31.55 -8.04
C ILE A 1148 -9.02 -32.35 -7.04
N GLN A 1149 -9.58 -33.44 -7.53
CA GLN A 1149 -10.29 -34.45 -6.76
C GLN A 1149 -9.29 -35.50 -6.25
N SER A 1150 -9.41 -35.91 -4.99
CA SER A 1150 -8.64 -37.02 -4.42
C SER A 1150 -9.02 -38.35 -5.08
N GLY A 1151 -8.09 -39.32 -5.11
CA GLY A 1151 -8.38 -40.67 -5.60
C GLY A 1151 -8.51 -40.80 -7.12
N GLN A 1152 -7.97 -39.86 -7.90
CA GLN A 1152 -8.01 -39.85 -9.37
C GLN A 1152 -6.59 -39.83 -9.98
N THR A 1153 -6.52 -40.09 -11.29
CA THR A 1153 -5.32 -39.96 -12.14
C THR A 1153 -5.46 -38.76 -13.09
N TYR A 1154 -4.47 -37.88 -13.07
CA TYR A 1154 -4.43 -36.66 -13.88
C TYR A 1154 -3.27 -36.67 -14.87
N GLN A 1155 -3.57 -36.60 -16.16
CA GLN A 1155 -2.60 -36.22 -17.18
C GLN A 1155 -2.40 -34.69 -17.15
N ILE A 1156 -1.13 -34.24 -17.22
CA ILE A 1156 -0.75 -32.83 -17.18
C ILE A 1156 0.08 -32.49 -18.42
N PHE A 1157 -0.37 -31.49 -19.16
CA PHE A 1157 0.27 -30.99 -20.38
C PHE A 1157 0.52 -29.48 -20.30
N PHE A 1158 1.70 -29.04 -20.73
CA PHE A 1158 2.09 -27.63 -20.83
C PHE A 1158 1.98 -27.15 -22.30
N SER A 1159 1.66 -25.88 -22.54
CA SER A 1159 1.54 -25.32 -23.90
C SER A 1159 2.87 -25.07 -24.63
N SER A 1160 4.00 -25.43 -24.01
CA SER A 1160 5.36 -25.21 -24.49
C SER A 1160 6.31 -26.19 -23.80
N THR A 1161 7.60 -26.17 -24.16
CA THR A 1161 8.64 -27.04 -23.59
C THR A 1161 8.57 -27.10 -22.06
N PRO A 1162 8.30 -28.27 -21.45
CA PRO A 1162 8.15 -28.41 -19.99
C PRO A 1162 9.38 -27.95 -19.18
N PRO A 1163 9.23 -27.61 -17.89
CA PRO A 1163 10.36 -27.24 -17.03
C PRO A 1163 11.35 -28.39 -16.83
N LYS A 1164 12.65 -28.07 -16.77
CA LYS A 1164 13.69 -29.00 -16.33
C LYS A 1164 13.50 -29.38 -14.85
N GLN A 1165 13.02 -28.43 -14.05
CA GLN A 1165 12.59 -28.67 -12.68
C GLN A 1165 11.15 -28.17 -12.51
N THR A 1166 10.23 -29.09 -12.28
CA THR A 1166 8.83 -28.80 -11.92
C THR A 1166 8.60 -29.22 -10.47
N ARG A 1167 7.87 -28.42 -9.68
CA ARG A 1167 7.45 -28.79 -8.32
C ARG A 1167 5.94 -28.85 -8.21
N PHE A 1168 5.44 -29.85 -7.48
CA PHE A 1168 4.04 -30.03 -7.14
C PHE A 1168 3.85 -29.87 -5.64
N ARG A 1169 2.76 -29.22 -5.21
CA ARG A 1169 2.36 -29.11 -3.81
C ARG A 1169 0.86 -29.30 -3.68
N LEU A 1170 0.41 -30.32 -2.97
CA LEU A 1170 -0.99 -30.44 -2.59
C LEU A 1170 -1.19 -29.67 -1.27
N LEU A 1171 -1.95 -28.58 -1.31
CA LEU A 1171 -2.16 -27.73 -0.14
C LEU A 1171 -3.19 -28.36 0.81
N ASN A 1172 -2.95 -28.19 2.12
CA ASN A 1172 -3.90 -28.49 3.19
C ASN A 1172 -4.42 -29.95 3.15
N ALA A 1173 -3.52 -30.88 2.84
CA ALA A 1173 -3.79 -32.31 2.70
C ALA A 1173 -2.94 -33.15 3.67
N ASP A 1174 -3.47 -34.28 4.12
CA ASP A 1174 -2.71 -35.32 4.83
C ASP A 1174 -2.35 -36.50 3.90
N SER A 1175 -1.73 -37.55 4.43
CA SER A 1175 -1.25 -38.71 3.65
C SER A 1175 -2.35 -39.64 3.11
N SER A 1176 -3.61 -39.49 3.53
CA SER A 1176 -4.75 -40.22 2.94
C SER A 1176 -5.18 -39.63 1.60
N ILE A 1177 -4.97 -38.32 1.41
CA ILE A 1177 -5.39 -37.55 0.24
C ILE A 1177 -4.27 -37.57 -0.81
N LYS A 1178 -4.55 -38.20 -1.95
CA LYS A 1178 -3.54 -38.47 -2.98
C LYS A 1178 -4.17 -38.62 -4.36
N CYS A 1179 -3.42 -38.25 -5.39
CA CYS A 1179 -3.72 -38.56 -6.78
C CYS A 1179 -2.45 -39.08 -7.48
N VAL A 1180 -2.62 -39.64 -8.67
CA VAL A 1180 -1.51 -39.94 -9.58
C VAL A 1180 -1.42 -38.82 -10.61
N LEU A 1181 -0.24 -38.23 -10.79
CA LEU A 1181 0.05 -37.29 -11.86
C LEU A 1181 0.84 -38.00 -12.96
N ALA A 1182 0.36 -37.92 -14.20
CA ALA A 1182 1.03 -38.39 -15.41
C ALA A 1182 1.50 -37.16 -16.22
N LEU A 1183 2.80 -36.91 -16.25
CA LEU A 1183 3.40 -35.73 -16.86
C LEU A 1183 3.93 -36.07 -18.24
N HIS A 1184 3.48 -35.34 -19.27
CA HIS A 1184 4.05 -35.49 -20.61
C HIS A 1184 5.36 -34.71 -20.74
N TYR A 1185 6.42 -35.38 -21.17
CA TYR A 1185 7.77 -34.83 -21.32
C TYR A 1185 8.41 -35.30 -22.63
N LEU A 1186 8.93 -34.36 -23.42
CA LEU A 1186 9.56 -34.62 -24.72
C LEU A 1186 11.02 -35.16 -24.62
N SER A 1187 11.42 -35.67 -23.45
CA SER A 1187 12.79 -36.13 -23.18
C SER A 1187 12.79 -37.59 -22.76
N THR A 1188 13.62 -38.40 -23.41
CA THR A 1188 13.87 -39.81 -23.06
C THR A 1188 14.85 -39.98 -21.90
N GLN A 1189 15.37 -38.89 -21.34
CA GLN A 1189 16.23 -38.90 -20.15
C GLN A 1189 15.38 -39.04 -18.88
N GLN A 1190 15.79 -39.93 -17.97
CA GLN A 1190 15.13 -40.13 -16.68
C GLN A 1190 14.99 -38.80 -15.92
N LEU A 1191 13.78 -38.54 -15.41
CA LEU A 1191 13.52 -37.47 -14.46
C LEU A 1191 13.62 -38.03 -13.03
N ASP A 1192 14.34 -37.32 -12.15
CA ASP A 1192 14.50 -37.72 -10.76
C ASP A 1192 13.39 -37.11 -9.88
N VAL A 1193 12.60 -37.96 -9.20
CA VAL A 1193 11.58 -37.51 -8.24
C VAL A 1193 12.20 -37.26 -6.88
N TYR A 1194 11.80 -36.17 -6.23
CA TYR A 1194 12.12 -35.88 -4.84
C TYR A 1194 10.83 -35.67 -4.04
N ALA A 1195 10.56 -36.55 -3.08
CA ALA A 1195 9.44 -36.44 -2.14
C ALA A 1195 9.95 -35.92 -0.80
N ASN A 1196 9.55 -34.70 -0.42
CA ASN A 1196 10.00 -34.02 0.80
C ASN A 1196 11.54 -34.09 0.95
N THR A 1197 12.23 -33.63 -0.10
CA THR A 1197 13.68 -33.67 -0.36
C THR A 1197 14.36 -35.05 -0.45
N ASN A 1198 13.67 -36.15 -0.15
CA ASN A 1198 14.21 -37.50 -0.34
C ASN A 1198 14.09 -37.93 -1.80
N TYR A 1199 15.18 -38.44 -2.39
CA TYR A 1199 15.15 -39.00 -3.73
C TYR A 1199 14.33 -40.31 -3.76
N MET A 1200 13.37 -40.37 -4.68
CA MET A 1200 12.48 -41.51 -4.88
C MET A 1200 12.85 -42.19 -6.20
N PRO A 1201 13.64 -43.29 -6.20
CA PRO A 1201 14.00 -43.97 -7.44
C PRO A 1201 12.75 -44.54 -8.13
N PRO A 1202 12.68 -44.51 -9.47
CA PRO A 1202 11.54 -45.05 -10.19
C PRO A 1202 11.42 -46.57 -9.99
N THR A 1203 10.18 -47.04 -9.89
CA THR A 1203 9.81 -48.45 -9.66
C THR A 1203 10.32 -49.41 -10.74
N ASN A 1204 10.64 -48.91 -11.93
CA ASN A 1204 11.29 -49.66 -13.01
C ASN A 1204 12.83 -49.51 -13.03
N ARG A 1205 13.50 -48.95 -12.03
CA ARG A 1205 14.97 -48.92 -11.97
C ARG A 1205 15.59 -50.31 -11.78
N ASP A 1206 16.63 -50.66 -12.53
CA ASP A 1206 17.48 -51.81 -12.18
C ASP A 1206 18.46 -51.42 -11.08
N LEU A 1207 18.27 -51.98 -9.88
CA LEU A 1207 19.14 -51.75 -8.72
C LEU A 1207 20.48 -52.50 -8.80
N ARG A 1208 20.67 -53.38 -9.80
CA ARG A 1208 21.90 -54.16 -10.02
C ARG A 1208 22.86 -53.51 -11.01
N ALA A 1209 22.39 -52.52 -11.77
CA ALA A 1209 23.22 -51.77 -12.70
C ALA A 1209 24.05 -50.71 -11.95
N PRO A 1210 25.35 -50.54 -12.26
CA PRO A 1210 26.19 -49.50 -11.64
C PRO A 1210 25.87 -48.08 -12.16
N GLY A 1211 25.05 -47.96 -13.21
CA GLY A 1211 24.54 -46.70 -13.73
C GLY A 1211 23.00 -46.63 -13.69
N LEU A 1212 22.44 -45.48 -14.07
CA LEU A 1212 20.98 -45.32 -14.20
C LEU A 1212 20.46 -46.12 -15.40
N MET A 1213 19.90 -47.30 -15.13
CA MET A 1213 19.19 -48.12 -16.11
C MET A 1213 17.76 -48.38 -15.65
N LEU A 1214 16.82 -48.25 -16.60
CA LEU A 1214 15.41 -48.59 -16.43
C LEU A 1214 15.12 -49.94 -17.09
N LEU A 1215 14.43 -50.81 -16.37
CA LEU A 1215 13.86 -52.07 -16.84
C LEU A 1215 12.63 -51.80 -17.71
N ASP A 1216 12.48 -52.60 -18.75
CA ASP A 1216 11.26 -52.65 -19.55
C ASP A 1216 10.24 -53.55 -18.84
N ARG A 1217 9.27 -52.92 -18.16
CA ARG A 1217 8.27 -53.54 -17.28
C ARG A 1217 7.02 -52.67 -17.21
N PRO A 1218 5.81 -53.25 -17.07
CA PRO A 1218 4.57 -52.48 -16.98
C PRO A 1218 4.55 -51.54 -15.76
N ASN A 1219 3.82 -50.44 -15.89
CA ASN A 1219 3.62 -49.47 -14.83
C ASN A 1219 2.83 -50.07 -13.64
N ASN A 1220 3.48 -50.18 -12.49
CA ASN A 1220 2.88 -50.66 -11.24
C ASN A 1220 2.54 -49.53 -10.24
N VAL A 1221 2.70 -48.26 -10.64
CA VAL A 1221 2.35 -47.10 -9.82
C VAL A 1221 0.85 -46.85 -9.90
N SER A 1222 0.20 -46.80 -8.75
CA SER A 1222 -1.24 -46.55 -8.65
C SER A 1222 -1.58 -45.79 -7.36
N LEU A 1223 -2.85 -45.49 -7.16
CA LEU A 1223 -3.36 -44.88 -5.92
C LEU A 1223 -3.08 -45.73 -4.66
N SER A 1224 -2.78 -47.03 -4.79
CA SER A 1224 -2.38 -47.86 -3.64
C SER A 1224 -0.91 -47.65 -3.24
N SER A 1225 -0.06 -47.16 -4.16
CA SER A 1225 1.37 -46.98 -3.92
C SER A 1225 1.66 -45.83 -2.93
N PRO A 1226 2.77 -45.88 -2.18
CA PRO A 1226 3.17 -44.80 -1.27
C PRO A 1226 3.34 -43.43 -1.96
N PRO A 1227 3.07 -42.30 -1.29
CA PRO A 1227 3.33 -40.96 -1.83
C PRO A 1227 4.80 -40.80 -2.29
N GLY A 1228 5.01 -40.21 -3.47
CA GLY A 1228 6.32 -40.10 -4.12
C GLY A 1228 6.75 -41.32 -4.95
N SER A 1229 6.00 -42.45 -4.90
CA SER A 1229 6.23 -43.57 -5.82
C SER A 1229 6.06 -43.12 -7.27
N ASN A 1230 6.98 -43.54 -8.14
CA ASN A 1230 7.01 -43.07 -9.52
C ASN A 1230 7.48 -44.14 -10.51
N TYR A 1231 7.16 -43.94 -11.78
CA TYR A 1231 7.49 -44.80 -12.90
C TYR A 1231 7.80 -43.91 -14.10
N PHE A 1232 8.97 -44.14 -14.71
CA PHE A 1232 9.39 -43.41 -15.89
C PHE A 1232 9.11 -44.28 -17.12
N ASP A 1233 8.05 -43.94 -17.85
CA ASP A 1233 7.86 -44.48 -19.19
C ASP A 1233 8.81 -43.77 -20.16
N ARG A 1234 9.41 -44.52 -21.08
CA ARG A 1234 10.31 -43.95 -22.11
C ARG A 1234 9.59 -43.50 -23.37
N LEU A 1235 8.31 -43.85 -23.51
CA LEU A 1235 7.47 -43.65 -24.69
C LEU A 1235 6.28 -42.73 -24.40
N GLU A 1236 5.64 -42.87 -23.23
CA GLU A 1236 4.35 -42.19 -22.95
C GLU A 1236 4.41 -40.99 -21.99
N TYR A 1237 4.57 -41.27 -20.69
CA TYR A 1237 4.37 -40.31 -19.59
C TYR A 1237 5.24 -40.64 -18.37
N PHE A 1238 5.53 -39.62 -17.57
CA PHE A 1238 6.17 -39.78 -16.27
C PHE A 1238 5.11 -39.79 -15.16
N TYR A 1239 4.93 -40.94 -14.49
CA TYR A 1239 3.89 -41.14 -13.49
C TYR A 1239 4.43 -40.97 -12.07
N ILE A 1240 3.74 -40.19 -11.22
CA ILE A 1240 4.10 -39.92 -9.83
C ILE A 1240 2.85 -39.92 -8.94
N VAL A 1241 2.86 -40.63 -7.80
CA VAL A 1241 1.87 -40.40 -6.72
C VAL A 1241 2.25 -39.12 -5.99
N THR A 1242 1.33 -38.15 -5.87
CA THR A 1242 1.64 -36.86 -5.22
C THR A 1242 2.20 -37.04 -3.80
N PRO A 1243 3.38 -36.49 -3.47
CA PRO A 1243 3.85 -36.46 -2.10
C PRO A 1243 2.98 -35.53 -1.25
N PHE A 1244 2.58 -36.01 -0.08
CA PHE A 1244 1.91 -35.21 0.94
C PHE A 1244 2.89 -34.17 1.53
N ILE A 1245 2.38 -32.98 1.85
CA ILE A 1245 3.13 -31.90 2.52
C ILE A 1245 2.30 -31.36 3.69
N ASN A 1246 2.70 -31.69 4.93
CA ASN A 1246 2.32 -30.87 6.09
C ASN A 1246 3.19 -29.60 6.11
N LEU A 1247 2.53 -28.45 6.30
CA LEU A 1247 3.12 -27.12 6.53
C LEU A 1247 2.30 -26.39 7.60
#